data_AF-A0A9P7A5P3-F1
#
_entry.id   AF-A0A9P7A5P3-F1
#
_cell.length_a   1.000
_cell.length_b   1.000
_cell.length_c   1.000
_cell.angle_alpha   90.00
_cell.angle_beta   90.00
_cell.angle_gamma   90.00
#
_symmetry.space_group_name_H-M   'P 1'
#
loop_
_entity.id
_entity.type
_entity.pdbx_description
1 polymer ?
#
loop_
_entity_poly.entity_id
_entity_poly.type
_entity_poly.pdbx_seq_one_letter_code
_entity_poly.pdbx_strand_id
1 'polypeptide(L)'
;MLLQWCTLSPAGPSKLSAIRFSSPSRVHSIKIFPTDVQPFGQCPDIIARTEPEAFFLDVYFNAHPVGSPVDAKQKLKAPNALMPTVIPYAGGIVEYTVNMGSEFATRLMIVRGDFETVSMAIYGDVVSDTSLKSTTYSPISLPTHSSVPLVPALDAAKSNDPTALARNLLALIPNAPSLSLVIRLMFCLKQPNDDWELPEFPHLYSDLNEEEMDIDLDTAFRCLSRPVVDDISSEQLHHFAKKVSEAVGPRDDAQSYLIASILSRSASQTPEFTQALMQALELESIFDPSTLDEDALFTLLDASTNPDISRLLKASWFLNVLRAVLALPAVTPEMKKACQRLSDRVGSWTVFEQALSGVPDADYTRAALFLKDIGKEEKSFGIWLSCITTHEDLLAKIRDAPTYEGVYPLDLMSGLNPSEEITHSEFMAFVRAYVGVASVLAVYAWSDSLPNLHCRERTLGVLRLWQEIPGYRAIISPLLLLPQMTFRLECMTIGNDPPTTAGINAESLLFALAANPQSFLNSDFVRCVRGWEPWSLTWINERERADIERAAKIADEGVGGAVEELVGFAKEGLDAILDQGRIRALRVAVAVIMHALEDNTESGTRCGDWTVLEAVWGEHTHGLLNYAIDVLTRISVEVKQGFSLTPSPLPTIGLEPLLLLTNESLHLIASLHALSITTSRAVRMLVSGVLDMYSCADVASHESVANSAVQDAALLVKHACANVLCAFSRSSQDQPKCGSSVVLRTLFEQGLHFDNVDPARRLLSAFYLVLQVLADDGDSLPVGWMPTVIPQILTPLVLFFRHLEPVHKVQLVQRLVSLDRGVLGLGDFLVQGEVKRLAGLLKVMAERGVVTQWEVGTGLEFVAGLMEGEDDDWCIAALHLSEWGTIMTGLLEANLYSKHLGTIAGWLAGNPESLGIELRLSVVAALLRGVQVQEPSVCSMNAFGLISTVLETTDEKDRDPERLLWEVGHALGAVVESNDNLSSLDSESVVNTLLLLDSPSQSDLHGLTSEQWVKLCTHLETSLPPSMLPMLPIIKGFHPSPSPPPTISFLPSTLTLPLYDLISLLQPPAPLPSTPPPKRKSPSQDVLGLVAISPPTAVLRSPAVTGLTKTYTRNDFRELRQLPSARQNTSRLPSMHVDDFLQVEMSSSPLVQPIAPSGDMLNHSPSFNMGKENGYI
;
A
#
# COMPACT_ATOMS: atom_id res chain seq x y z
N MET A 1 -24.63 -1.74 -32.17
CA MET A 1 -25.64 -2.22 -33.15
C MET A 1 -24.95 -3.03 -34.27
N LEU A 2 -25.62 -3.95 -34.98
CA LEU A 2 -25.01 -4.62 -36.17
C LEU A 2 -25.00 -3.63 -37.34
N LEU A 3 -23.81 -3.31 -37.87
CA LEU A 3 -23.62 -2.41 -39.01
C LEU A 3 -23.68 -3.14 -40.35
N GLN A 4 -23.02 -4.30 -40.45
CA GLN A 4 -22.93 -5.08 -41.69
C GLN A 4 -22.68 -6.55 -41.40
N TRP A 5 -23.32 -7.44 -42.16
CA TRP A 5 -22.93 -8.85 -42.33
C TRP A 5 -22.44 -9.05 -43.76
N CYS A 6 -21.31 -9.73 -43.96
CA CYS A 6 -20.79 -10.03 -45.29
C CYS A 6 -19.93 -11.29 -45.32
N THR A 7 -19.95 -11.98 -46.46
CA THR A 7 -18.95 -12.98 -46.84
C THR A 7 -18.09 -12.40 -47.94
N LEU A 8 -16.82 -12.15 -47.65
CA LEU A 8 -15.88 -11.51 -48.56
C LEU A 8 -15.07 -12.56 -49.32
N SER A 9 -14.87 -12.33 -50.61
CA SER A 9 -13.90 -13.04 -51.44
C SER A 9 -12.93 -12.00 -52.03
N PRO A 10 -11.60 -12.19 -51.96
CA PRO A 10 -10.64 -11.21 -52.46
C PRO A 10 -10.75 -11.03 -53.98
N ALA A 11 -10.61 -9.79 -54.46
CA ALA A 11 -10.60 -9.48 -55.89
C ALA A 11 -9.18 -9.17 -56.39
N GLY A 12 -8.76 -9.86 -57.47
CA GLY A 12 -7.50 -9.60 -58.17
C GLY A 12 -6.23 -10.13 -57.47
N PRO A 13 -5.04 -9.92 -58.06
CA PRO A 13 -3.77 -10.44 -57.55
C PRO A 13 -3.33 -9.81 -56.22
N SER A 14 -3.97 -8.73 -55.78
CA SER A 14 -3.68 -8.01 -54.55
C SER A 14 -4.35 -8.59 -53.30
N LYS A 15 -5.21 -9.61 -53.44
CA LYS A 15 -5.98 -10.24 -52.35
C LYS A 15 -6.71 -9.23 -51.44
N LEU A 16 -7.47 -8.32 -52.06
CA LEU A 16 -8.18 -7.24 -51.36
C LEU A 16 -9.71 -7.36 -51.53
N SER A 17 -10.44 -7.03 -50.46
CA SER A 17 -11.89 -6.80 -50.44
C SER A 17 -12.17 -5.47 -49.75
N ALA A 18 -13.28 -4.81 -50.07
CA ALA A 18 -13.63 -3.54 -49.43
C ALA A 18 -15.11 -3.50 -49.03
N ILE A 19 -15.36 -2.97 -47.84
CA ILE A 19 -16.68 -2.75 -47.27
C ILE A 19 -16.92 -1.24 -47.23
N ARG A 20 -18.01 -0.82 -47.87
CA ARG A 20 -18.43 0.58 -47.89
C ARG A 20 -19.69 0.74 -47.07
N PHE A 21 -19.61 1.51 -45.99
CA PHE A 21 -20.77 1.86 -45.18
C PHE A 21 -21.58 2.97 -45.87
N SER A 22 -22.91 2.88 -45.79
CA SER A 22 -23.83 3.87 -46.36
C SER A 22 -23.78 5.22 -45.64
N SER A 23 -23.47 5.20 -44.34
CA SER A 23 -23.30 6.35 -43.45
C SER A 23 -21.93 6.31 -42.73
N PRO A 24 -21.40 7.45 -42.27
CA PRO A 24 -20.25 7.43 -41.36
C PRO A 24 -20.60 6.59 -40.13
N SER A 25 -19.79 5.56 -39.88
CA SER A 25 -20.04 4.60 -38.81
C SER A 25 -18.81 4.51 -37.93
N ARG A 26 -19.03 4.37 -36.62
CA ARG A 26 -17.99 4.05 -35.66
C ARG A 26 -18.02 2.54 -35.44
N VAL A 27 -16.99 1.85 -35.92
CA VAL A 27 -16.85 0.41 -35.73
C VAL A 27 -16.36 0.16 -34.30
N HIS A 28 -17.03 -0.73 -33.58
CA HIS A 28 -16.71 -1.10 -32.19
C HIS A 28 -16.18 -2.53 -32.10
N SER A 29 -16.72 -3.47 -32.90
CA SER A 29 -16.19 -4.84 -32.97
C SER A 29 -16.41 -5.49 -34.34
N ILE A 30 -15.57 -6.46 -34.67
CA ILE A 30 -15.62 -7.29 -35.87
C ILE A 30 -15.61 -8.75 -35.40
N LYS A 31 -16.62 -9.52 -35.78
CA LYS A 31 -16.76 -10.93 -35.41
C LYS A 31 -16.63 -11.81 -36.64
N ILE A 32 -15.71 -12.77 -36.60
CA ILE A 32 -15.47 -13.75 -37.68
C ILE A 32 -16.06 -15.09 -37.27
N PHE A 33 -16.72 -15.77 -38.21
CA PHE A 33 -17.38 -17.05 -37.98
C PHE A 33 -16.71 -18.15 -38.81
N PRO A 34 -16.49 -19.35 -38.25
CA PRO A 34 -15.93 -20.46 -39.00
C PRO A 34 -17.00 -21.05 -39.94
N THR A 35 -16.56 -21.92 -40.86
CA THR A 35 -17.45 -22.61 -41.78
C THR A 35 -18.52 -23.43 -41.04
N ASP A 36 -19.74 -23.46 -41.57
CA ASP A 36 -20.90 -24.21 -41.08
C ASP A 36 -21.55 -23.71 -39.78
N VAL A 37 -21.12 -22.58 -39.24
CA VAL A 37 -21.78 -21.94 -38.09
C VAL A 37 -22.93 -21.02 -38.53
N GLN A 38 -24.03 -21.04 -37.76
CA GLN A 38 -25.14 -20.11 -37.90
C GLN A 38 -24.96 -18.89 -36.97
N PRO A 39 -24.57 -17.71 -37.50
CA PRO A 39 -24.27 -16.52 -36.70
C PRO A 39 -25.51 -15.88 -36.04
N PHE A 40 -26.70 -16.06 -36.64
CA PHE A 40 -27.93 -15.44 -36.18
C PHE A 40 -29.01 -16.50 -35.94
N GLY A 41 -29.32 -16.80 -34.68
CA GLY A 41 -30.33 -17.81 -34.33
C GLY A 41 -31.75 -17.53 -34.85
N GLN A 42 -32.04 -16.28 -35.25
CA GLN A 42 -33.31 -15.88 -35.87
C GLN A 42 -33.32 -16.05 -37.40
N CYS A 43 -32.16 -16.31 -38.03
CA CYS A 43 -32.00 -16.44 -39.48
C CYS A 43 -31.13 -17.68 -39.81
N PRO A 44 -31.69 -18.90 -39.72
CA PRO A 44 -30.95 -20.15 -39.93
C PRO A 44 -30.43 -20.34 -41.37
N ASP A 45 -30.95 -19.58 -42.33
CA ASP A 45 -30.53 -19.61 -43.74
C ASP A 45 -29.12 -19.00 -43.96
N ILE A 46 -28.63 -18.24 -42.98
CA ILE A 46 -27.29 -17.64 -43.03
C ILE A 46 -26.31 -18.65 -42.43
N ILE A 47 -25.49 -19.24 -43.29
CA ILE A 47 -24.40 -20.15 -42.89
C ILE A 47 -23.09 -19.45 -43.22
N ALA A 48 -22.19 -19.38 -42.23
CA ALA A 48 -20.87 -18.80 -42.40
C ALA A 48 -19.96 -19.73 -43.24
N ARG A 49 -19.07 -19.13 -44.04
CA ARG A 49 -18.04 -19.81 -44.81
C ARG A 49 -16.74 -19.01 -44.71
N THR A 50 -15.75 -19.62 -44.08
CA THR A 50 -14.42 -19.03 -43.87
C THR A 50 -13.35 -20.06 -44.16
N GLU A 51 -12.54 -19.80 -45.19
CA GLU A 51 -11.49 -20.69 -45.70
C GLU A 51 -10.24 -19.84 -46.03
N PRO A 52 -9.04 -20.17 -45.56
CA PRO A 52 -8.64 -21.33 -44.74
C PRO A 52 -9.03 -21.21 -43.24
N GLU A 53 -8.80 -22.25 -42.45
CA GLU A 53 -9.19 -22.30 -41.02
C GLU A 53 -8.49 -21.23 -40.16
N ALA A 54 -7.27 -20.83 -40.52
CA ALA A 54 -6.51 -19.77 -39.85
C ALA A 54 -5.72 -18.93 -40.86
N PHE A 55 -5.66 -17.61 -40.65
CA PHE A 55 -4.95 -16.65 -41.50
C PHE A 55 -4.79 -15.29 -40.83
N PHE A 56 -3.90 -14.46 -41.37
CA PHE A 56 -3.78 -13.03 -41.04
C PHE A 56 -4.63 -12.16 -41.97
N LEU A 57 -5.23 -11.11 -41.41
CA LEU A 57 -6.11 -10.21 -42.13
C LEU A 57 -5.76 -8.75 -41.80
N ASP A 58 -5.18 -8.02 -42.75
CA ASP A 58 -4.94 -6.58 -42.62
C ASP A 58 -6.23 -5.81 -42.92
N VAL A 59 -6.75 -5.13 -41.91
CA VAL A 59 -7.87 -4.20 -42.01
C VAL A 59 -7.34 -2.78 -42.09
N TYR A 60 -7.79 -2.03 -43.09
CA TYR A 60 -7.49 -0.61 -43.22
C TYR A 60 -8.77 0.21 -43.09
N PHE A 61 -8.80 1.12 -42.12
CA PHE A 61 -9.89 2.08 -41.96
C PHE A 61 -9.54 3.42 -42.59
N ASN A 62 -10.46 3.96 -43.39
CA ASN A 62 -10.38 5.37 -43.79
C ASN A 62 -11.02 6.21 -42.68
N ALA A 63 -10.22 6.63 -41.70
CA ALA A 63 -10.68 7.38 -40.55
C ALA A 63 -10.84 8.87 -40.90
N HIS A 64 -12.00 9.44 -40.58
CA HIS A 64 -12.26 10.86 -40.77
C HIS A 64 -12.67 11.48 -39.43
N PRO A 65 -12.12 12.65 -39.06
CA PRO A 65 -12.46 13.31 -37.81
C PRO A 65 -13.92 13.77 -37.83
N VAL A 66 -14.66 13.44 -36.76
CA VAL A 66 -16.00 13.92 -36.48
C VAL A 66 -15.85 15.23 -35.70
N GLY A 67 -16.11 16.36 -36.35
CA GLY A 67 -15.87 17.68 -35.75
C GLY A 67 -16.68 17.89 -34.46
N SER A 68 -16.03 18.43 -33.42
CA SER A 68 -16.71 18.99 -32.25
C SER A 68 -17.59 20.19 -32.68
N PRO A 69 -18.82 20.34 -32.15
CA PRO A 69 -19.72 21.44 -32.49
C PRO A 69 -19.17 22.84 -32.17
N VAL A 70 -18.04 22.96 -31.48
CA VAL A 70 -17.43 24.24 -31.08
C VAL A 70 -16.62 24.90 -32.21
N ASP A 71 -16.11 24.15 -33.19
CA ASP A 71 -15.25 24.67 -34.27
C ASP A 71 -15.75 24.34 -35.70
N ALA A 72 -17.04 24.60 -35.95
CA ALA A 72 -17.69 24.33 -37.24
C ALA A 72 -17.18 25.17 -38.45
N LYS A 73 -16.12 25.99 -38.31
CA LYS A 73 -15.63 26.88 -39.38
C LYS A 73 -14.46 26.35 -40.22
N GLN A 74 -13.86 25.22 -39.87
CA GLN A 74 -12.89 24.55 -40.76
C GLN A 74 -13.27 23.08 -40.89
N LYS A 75 -13.99 22.73 -41.98
CA LYS A 75 -14.03 21.34 -42.45
C LYS A 75 -12.60 20.94 -42.84
N LEU A 76 -11.86 20.38 -41.89
CA LEU A 76 -10.58 19.73 -42.15
C LEU A 76 -10.80 18.70 -43.26
N LYS A 77 -10.00 18.83 -44.32
CA LYS A 77 -10.07 17.95 -45.49
C LYS A 77 -9.75 16.54 -44.99
N ALA A 78 -10.67 15.59 -45.21
CA ALA A 78 -10.49 14.20 -44.85
C ALA A 78 -9.11 13.71 -45.34
N PRO A 79 -8.18 13.32 -44.46
CA PRO A 79 -6.93 12.73 -44.90
C PRO A 79 -7.26 11.39 -45.57
N ASN A 80 -6.74 11.13 -46.76
CA ASN A 80 -6.79 9.80 -47.40
C ASN A 80 -5.82 8.81 -46.72
N ALA A 81 -5.55 9.00 -45.43
CA ALA A 81 -4.67 8.15 -44.65
C ALA A 81 -5.49 6.92 -44.22
N LEU A 82 -5.05 5.76 -44.69
CA LEU A 82 -5.57 4.48 -44.23
C LEU A 82 -4.88 4.14 -42.91
N MET A 83 -5.67 3.92 -41.85
CA MET A 83 -5.15 3.40 -40.59
C MET A 83 -5.12 1.88 -40.68
N PRO A 84 -3.94 1.24 -40.70
CA PRO A 84 -3.81 -0.21 -40.73
C PRO A 84 -4.11 -0.82 -39.36
N THR A 85 -4.64 -2.04 -39.36
CA THR A 85 -4.86 -2.90 -38.19
C THR A 85 -4.74 -4.33 -38.67
N VAL A 86 -4.07 -5.21 -37.92
CA VAL A 86 -3.94 -6.63 -38.30
C VAL A 86 -4.84 -7.47 -37.39
N ILE A 87 -5.57 -8.41 -37.98
CA ILE A 87 -6.43 -9.37 -37.28
C ILE A 87 -5.85 -10.77 -37.50
N PRO A 88 -5.30 -11.41 -36.45
CA PRO A 88 -4.89 -12.82 -36.51
C PRO A 88 -6.08 -13.72 -36.21
N TYR A 89 -6.59 -14.43 -37.23
CA TYR A 89 -7.70 -15.38 -37.08
C TYR A 89 -7.17 -16.80 -36.94
N ALA A 90 -7.31 -17.39 -35.75
CA ALA A 90 -6.83 -18.73 -35.40
C ALA A 90 -7.93 -19.82 -35.49
N GLY A 91 -9.04 -19.54 -36.18
CA GLY A 91 -10.20 -20.44 -36.26
C GLY A 91 -11.25 -20.21 -35.16
N GLY A 92 -12.41 -20.86 -35.31
CA GLY A 92 -13.53 -20.73 -34.35
C GLY A 92 -14.31 -19.42 -34.48
N ILE A 93 -15.24 -19.16 -33.54
CA ILE A 93 -16.01 -17.91 -33.50
C ILE A 93 -15.23 -16.92 -32.64
N VAL A 94 -14.71 -15.84 -33.24
CA VAL A 94 -13.87 -14.86 -32.54
C VAL A 94 -14.39 -13.44 -32.78
N GLU A 95 -14.40 -12.63 -31.74
CA GLU A 95 -14.78 -11.21 -31.79
C GLU A 95 -13.59 -10.33 -31.44
N TYR A 96 -13.26 -9.40 -32.34
CA TYR A 96 -12.18 -8.43 -32.22
C TYR A 96 -12.76 -7.05 -31.95
N THR A 97 -12.37 -6.43 -30.85
CA THR A 97 -12.76 -5.06 -30.53
C THR A 97 -11.92 -4.05 -31.30
N VAL A 98 -12.55 -3.02 -31.86
CA VAL A 98 -11.92 -1.94 -32.61
C VAL A 98 -12.09 -0.64 -31.84
N ASN A 99 -10.99 -0.08 -31.33
CA ASN A 99 -11.02 1.20 -30.63
C ASN A 99 -10.82 2.38 -31.61
N MET A 100 -11.90 2.82 -32.25
CA MET A 100 -11.88 3.94 -33.18
C MET A 100 -11.98 5.32 -32.47
N GLY A 101 -12.26 5.37 -31.16
CA GLY A 101 -12.44 6.60 -30.39
C GLY A 101 -13.72 7.38 -30.71
N SER A 102 -14.08 8.35 -29.86
CA SER A 102 -15.26 9.21 -30.09
C SER A 102 -15.06 10.23 -31.21
N GLU A 103 -13.81 10.56 -31.52
CA GLU A 103 -13.44 11.62 -32.46
C GLU A 103 -13.35 11.16 -33.93
N PHE A 104 -13.37 9.86 -34.22
CA PHE A 104 -13.26 9.34 -35.59
C PHE A 104 -14.48 8.51 -36.02
N ALA A 105 -14.74 8.53 -37.31
CA ALA A 105 -15.70 7.65 -37.98
C ALA A 105 -15.13 7.18 -39.31
N THR A 106 -15.65 6.06 -39.83
CA THR A 106 -15.25 5.52 -41.13
C THR A 106 -16.43 5.30 -42.06
N ARG A 107 -16.17 5.41 -43.36
CA ARG A 107 -17.10 5.00 -44.44
C ARG A 107 -16.54 3.85 -45.28
N LEU A 108 -15.28 3.51 -45.11
CA LEU A 108 -14.57 2.53 -45.92
C LEU A 108 -13.63 1.72 -45.03
N MET A 109 -13.86 0.42 -45.04
CA MET A 109 -12.99 -0.59 -44.46
C MET A 109 -12.45 -1.44 -45.61
N ILE A 110 -11.13 -1.54 -45.73
CA ILE A 110 -10.46 -2.40 -46.71
C ILE A 110 -9.91 -3.60 -45.94
N VAL A 111 -10.06 -4.78 -46.50
CA VAL A 111 -9.63 -6.05 -45.93
C VAL A 111 -8.66 -6.71 -46.90
N ARG A 112 -7.46 -7.01 -46.44
CA ARG A 112 -6.41 -7.72 -47.17
C ARG A 112 -6.05 -8.97 -46.37
N GLY A 113 -5.74 -10.08 -47.03
CA GLY A 113 -5.22 -11.24 -46.32
C GLY A 113 -5.16 -12.47 -47.19
N ASP A 114 -4.62 -13.55 -46.64
CA ASP A 114 -4.47 -14.83 -47.32
C ASP A 114 -5.71 -15.73 -47.11
N PHE A 115 -6.90 -15.18 -47.38
CA PHE A 115 -8.17 -15.91 -47.31
C PHE A 115 -8.77 -16.15 -48.70
N GLU A 116 -9.49 -17.26 -48.87
CA GLU A 116 -10.32 -17.53 -50.05
C GLU A 116 -11.72 -16.94 -49.84
N THR A 117 -12.30 -17.20 -48.68
CA THR A 117 -13.57 -16.64 -48.23
C THR A 117 -13.52 -16.32 -46.73
N VAL A 118 -14.16 -15.23 -46.30
CA VAL A 118 -14.30 -14.91 -44.88
C VAL A 118 -15.68 -14.36 -44.58
N SER A 119 -16.40 -14.98 -43.65
CA SER A 119 -17.68 -14.50 -43.13
C SER A 119 -17.50 -13.67 -41.86
N MET A 120 -17.89 -12.40 -41.90
CA MET A 120 -17.74 -11.48 -40.77
C MET A 120 -19.00 -10.62 -40.51
N ALA A 121 -19.25 -10.36 -39.22
CA ALA A 121 -20.24 -9.41 -38.73
C ALA A 121 -19.52 -8.19 -38.12
N ILE A 122 -19.92 -6.99 -38.51
CA ILE A 122 -19.33 -5.74 -38.03
C ILE A 122 -20.35 -5.03 -37.16
N TYR A 123 -19.97 -4.71 -35.93
CA TYR A 123 -20.80 -4.02 -34.95
C TYR A 123 -20.28 -2.62 -34.66
N GLY A 124 -21.20 -1.72 -34.37
CA GLY A 124 -20.91 -0.35 -33.97
C GLY A 124 -22.14 0.56 -34.08
N ASP A 125 -21.90 1.86 -34.23
CA ASP A 125 -22.95 2.88 -34.24
C ASP A 125 -22.82 3.80 -35.46
N VAL A 126 -23.96 4.27 -35.96
CA VAL A 126 -24.01 5.25 -37.05
C VAL A 126 -23.85 6.66 -36.47
N VAL A 127 -22.86 7.40 -36.95
CA VAL A 127 -22.62 8.78 -36.54
C VAL A 127 -23.52 9.70 -37.37
N SER A 128 -24.64 10.12 -36.79
CA SER A 128 -25.55 11.12 -37.37
C SER A 128 -25.29 12.51 -36.77
N ASP A 129 -25.21 13.56 -37.59
CA ASP A 129 -25.08 14.99 -37.21
C ASP A 129 -26.29 15.56 -36.42
N THR A 130 -27.20 14.72 -35.95
CA THR A 130 -28.42 15.17 -35.27
C THR A 130 -28.11 15.26 -33.79
N SER A 131 -28.13 16.49 -33.26
CA SER A 131 -28.00 16.83 -31.85
C SER A 131 -28.62 15.75 -30.96
N LEU A 132 -27.82 15.15 -30.07
CA LEU A 132 -28.29 14.29 -29.00
C LEU A 132 -29.44 15.03 -28.30
N LYS A 133 -30.67 14.50 -28.43
CA LYS A 133 -31.77 14.90 -27.56
C LYS A 133 -31.28 14.65 -26.14
N SER A 134 -31.39 15.67 -25.29
CA SER A 134 -31.24 15.59 -23.84
C SER A 134 -31.96 14.33 -23.34
N THR A 135 -31.21 13.26 -23.14
CA THR A 135 -31.67 12.09 -22.41
C THR A 135 -31.61 12.50 -20.96
N THR A 136 -32.79 12.61 -20.36
CA THR A 136 -32.95 12.72 -18.91
C THR A 136 -32.05 11.68 -18.27
N TYR A 137 -31.02 12.14 -17.57
CA TYR A 137 -30.05 11.29 -16.90
C TYR A 137 -30.83 10.44 -15.88
N SER A 138 -30.93 9.15 -16.17
CA SER A 138 -31.29 8.16 -15.17
C SER A 138 -29.96 7.55 -14.73
N PRO A 139 -29.62 7.64 -13.43
CA PRO A 139 -28.41 6.99 -12.94
C PRO A 139 -28.57 5.48 -13.16
N ILE A 140 -27.82 4.95 -14.13
CA ILE A 140 -27.64 3.51 -14.30
C ILE A 140 -26.63 3.12 -13.22
N SER A 141 -27.04 2.25 -12.31
CA SER A 141 -26.12 1.62 -11.36
C SER A 141 -24.96 1.01 -12.15
N LEU A 142 -23.73 1.44 -11.85
CA LEU A 142 -22.53 0.83 -12.42
C LEU A 142 -22.63 -0.69 -12.20
N PRO A 143 -22.43 -1.52 -13.23
CA PRO A 143 -22.45 -2.96 -13.06
C PRO A 143 -21.40 -3.34 -12.01
N THR A 144 -21.86 -3.78 -10.85
CA THR A 144 -21.00 -4.36 -9.83
C THR A 144 -20.49 -5.69 -10.38
N HIS A 145 -19.24 -5.70 -10.84
CA HIS A 145 -18.54 -6.91 -11.20
C HIS A 145 -18.33 -7.73 -9.92
N SER A 146 -19.21 -8.69 -9.66
CA SER A 146 -18.95 -9.73 -8.67
C SER A 146 -17.97 -10.72 -9.28
N SER A 147 -16.92 -11.06 -8.52
CA SER A 147 -15.98 -12.12 -8.89
C SER A 147 -16.75 -13.43 -9.03
N VAL A 148 -16.81 -13.98 -10.24
CA VAL A 148 -17.41 -15.29 -10.47
C VAL A 148 -16.44 -16.34 -9.93
N PRO A 149 -16.86 -17.20 -8.98
CA PRO A 149 -15.98 -18.24 -8.46
C PRO A 149 -15.58 -19.22 -9.58
N LEU A 150 -14.34 -19.73 -9.49
CA LEU A 150 -13.86 -20.77 -10.38
C LEU A 150 -14.79 -22.00 -10.36
N VAL A 151 -14.93 -22.64 -11.52
CA VAL A 151 -15.61 -23.93 -11.61
C VAL A 151 -14.82 -24.95 -10.79
N PRO A 152 -15.44 -25.79 -9.93
CA PRO A 152 -14.73 -26.71 -9.05
C PRO A 152 -13.76 -27.66 -9.76
N ALA A 153 -14.03 -28.01 -11.03
CA ALA A 153 -13.14 -28.84 -11.84
C ALA A 153 -11.80 -28.17 -12.20
N LEU A 154 -11.74 -26.82 -12.16
CA LEU A 154 -10.57 -26.00 -12.44
C LEU A 154 -9.95 -25.42 -11.15
N ASP A 155 -10.56 -25.64 -9.98
CA ASP A 155 -10.07 -25.10 -8.71
C ASP A 155 -9.31 -26.18 -7.93
N ALA A 156 -8.00 -26.28 -8.18
CA ALA A 156 -7.12 -27.22 -7.51
C ALA A 156 -7.05 -27.00 -5.99
N ALA A 157 -7.14 -25.75 -5.51
CA ALA A 157 -7.10 -25.39 -4.09
C ALA A 157 -8.24 -26.04 -3.27
N LYS A 158 -9.41 -26.21 -3.89
CA LYS A 158 -10.60 -26.82 -3.29
C LYS A 158 -10.77 -28.30 -3.61
N SER A 159 -9.93 -28.85 -4.49
CA SER A 159 -9.97 -30.27 -4.83
C SER A 159 -9.31 -31.12 -3.75
N ASN A 160 -9.95 -32.22 -3.35
CA ASN A 160 -9.34 -33.24 -2.48
C ASN A 160 -8.16 -33.95 -3.18
N ASP A 161 -8.16 -33.94 -4.51
CA ASP A 161 -7.10 -34.50 -5.34
C ASP A 161 -6.59 -33.43 -6.31
N PRO A 162 -5.49 -32.73 -5.96
CA PRO A 162 -4.97 -31.64 -6.78
C PRO A 162 -4.43 -32.10 -8.14
N THR A 163 -4.16 -33.40 -8.32
CA THR A 163 -3.61 -33.96 -9.58
C THR A 163 -4.68 -34.32 -10.61
N ALA A 164 -5.97 -34.33 -10.22
CA ALA A 164 -7.07 -34.83 -11.04
C ALA A 164 -7.21 -34.05 -12.36
N LEU A 165 -7.08 -32.73 -12.34
CA LEU A 165 -7.15 -31.89 -13.53
C LEU A 165 -6.04 -32.24 -14.54
N ALA A 166 -4.81 -32.42 -14.07
CA ALA A 166 -3.68 -32.80 -14.91
C ALA A 166 -3.90 -34.18 -15.56
N ARG A 167 -4.40 -35.17 -14.82
CA ARG A 167 -4.76 -36.49 -15.38
C ARG A 167 -5.86 -36.41 -16.42
N ASN A 168 -6.88 -35.57 -16.21
CA ASN A 168 -7.95 -35.36 -17.19
C ASN A 168 -7.45 -34.69 -18.48
N LEU A 169 -6.51 -33.74 -18.36
CA LEU A 169 -5.87 -33.12 -19.53
C LEU A 169 -4.97 -34.14 -20.27
N LEU A 170 -4.18 -34.92 -19.53
CA LEU A 170 -3.30 -35.95 -20.11
C LEU A 170 -4.10 -37.04 -20.84
N ALA A 171 -5.28 -37.39 -20.35
CA ALA A 171 -6.19 -38.35 -20.99
C ALA A 171 -6.72 -37.90 -22.37
N LEU A 172 -6.52 -36.64 -22.76
CA LEU A 172 -6.81 -36.17 -24.12
C LEU A 172 -5.82 -36.73 -25.15
N ILE A 173 -4.65 -37.22 -24.71
CA ILE A 173 -3.66 -37.88 -25.55
C ILE A 173 -3.95 -39.39 -25.55
N PRO A 174 -4.14 -40.02 -26.73
CA PRO A 174 -4.37 -41.46 -26.79
C PRO A 174 -3.14 -42.24 -26.32
N ASN A 175 -3.34 -43.25 -25.46
CA ASN A 175 -2.27 -44.07 -24.86
C ASN A 175 -1.20 -43.26 -24.11
N ALA A 176 -1.60 -42.18 -23.41
CA ALA A 176 -0.67 -41.38 -22.63
C ALA A 176 -0.02 -42.19 -21.47
N PRO A 177 1.26 -41.93 -21.14
CA PRO A 177 1.90 -42.49 -19.94
C PRO A 177 1.25 -41.98 -18.65
N SER A 178 1.58 -42.60 -17.51
CA SER A 178 1.13 -42.13 -16.20
C SER A 178 1.71 -40.75 -15.87
N LEU A 179 1.00 -39.96 -15.06
CA LEU A 179 1.45 -38.62 -14.66
C LEU A 179 2.81 -38.68 -13.93
N SER A 180 3.03 -39.69 -13.08
CA SER A 180 4.31 -39.88 -12.37
C SER A 180 5.47 -40.13 -13.34
N LEU A 181 5.25 -40.86 -14.43
CA LEU A 181 6.24 -41.08 -15.48
C LEU A 181 6.49 -39.80 -16.27
N VAL A 182 5.44 -39.05 -16.62
CA VAL A 182 5.56 -37.75 -17.28
C VAL A 182 6.41 -36.77 -16.46
N ILE A 183 6.15 -36.64 -15.16
CA ILE A 183 6.91 -35.75 -14.27
C ILE A 183 8.39 -36.13 -14.27
N ARG A 184 8.70 -37.43 -14.15
CA ARG A 184 10.08 -37.95 -14.19
C ARG A 184 10.78 -37.62 -15.51
N LEU A 185 10.14 -37.88 -16.64
CA LEU A 185 10.71 -37.66 -17.97
C LEU A 185 10.87 -36.18 -18.32
N MET A 186 9.97 -35.31 -17.85
CA MET A 186 9.98 -33.89 -18.22
C MET A 186 10.89 -33.03 -17.35
N PHE A 187 11.01 -33.33 -16.05
CA PHE A 187 11.71 -32.45 -15.11
C PHE A 187 12.85 -33.12 -14.33
N CYS A 188 12.86 -34.45 -14.20
CA CYS A 188 13.82 -35.13 -13.33
C CYS A 188 14.97 -35.77 -14.10
N LEU A 189 14.64 -36.51 -15.16
CA LEU A 189 15.55 -37.39 -15.89
C LEU A 189 15.67 -36.91 -17.34
N LYS A 190 16.80 -36.28 -17.67
CA LYS A 190 17.11 -35.89 -19.05
C LYS A 190 17.41 -37.13 -19.89
N GLN A 191 16.43 -37.56 -20.69
CA GLN A 191 16.58 -38.72 -21.56
C GLN A 191 17.59 -38.46 -22.70
N PRO A 192 18.40 -39.45 -23.10
CA PRO A 192 19.21 -39.38 -24.31
C PRO A 192 18.35 -39.08 -25.55
N ASN A 193 18.88 -38.31 -26.51
CA ASN A 193 18.15 -37.97 -27.73
C ASN A 193 17.71 -39.22 -28.52
N ASP A 194 18.57 -40.25 -28.55
CA ASP A 194 18.30 -41.51 -29.24
C ASP A 194 17.07 -42.26 -28.67
N ASP A 195 16.79 -42.10 -27.37
CA ASP A 195 15.67 -42.78 -26.71
C ASP A 195 14.31 -42.24 -27.17
N TRP A 196 14.23 -40.98 -27.63
CA TRP A 196 13.01 -40.37 -28.15
C TRP A 196 12.55 -40.97 -29.49
N GLU A 197 13.47 -41.56 -30.25
CA GLU A 197 13.18 -42.15 -31.56
C GLU A 197 12.75 -43.63 -31.48
N LEU A 198 12.87 -44.25 -30.30
CA LEU A 198 12.53 -45.66 -30.11
C LEU A 198 11.02 -45.87 -30.01
N PRO A 199 10.48 -46.95 -30.62
CA PRO A 199 9.03 -47.23 -30.61
C PRO A 199 8.48 -47.59 -29.22
N GLU A 200 9.36 -47.96 -28.28
CA GLU A 200 9.03 -48.34 -26.92
C GLU A 200 8.93 -47.11 -25.98
N PHE A 201 9.42 -45.94 -26.42
CA PHE A 201 9.24 -44.68 -25.69
C PHE A 201 7.75 -44.32 -25.65
N PRO A 202 7.18 -43.91 -24.51
CA PRO A 202 7.82 -43.44 -23.27
C PRO A 202 8.08 -44.50 -22.19
N HIS A 203 7.80 -45.78 -22.48
CA HIS A 203 7.90 -46.89 -21.52
C HIS A 203 9.26 -47.59 -21.59
N LEU A 204 10.33 -46.80 -21.76
CA LEU A 204 11.71 -47.27 -21.66
C LEU A 204 12.15 -47.19 -20.21
N TYR A 205 12.45 -48.34 -19.60
CA TYR A 205 12.85 -48.43 -18.20
C TYR A 205 14.29 -48.89 -18.04
N SER A 206 14.88 -48.59 -16.89
CA SER A 206 16.20 -49.11 -16.49
C SER A 206 16.13 -50.62 -16.26
N ASP A 207 17.06 -51.37 -16.86
CA ASP A 207 17.24 -52.78 -16.55
C ASP A 207 18.15 -52.92 -15.32
N LEU A 208 17.55 -53.30 -14.18
CA LEU A 208 18.28 -53.53 -12.92
C LEU A 208 18.70 -55.01 -12.76
N ASN A 209 18.33 -55.88 -13.70
CA ASN A 209 18.41 -57.35 -13.56
C ASN A 209 19.56 -58.00 -14.33
N GLU A 210 20.44 -57.27 -14.99
CA GLU A 210 21.58 -57.88 -15.68
C GLU A 210 22.53 -58.55 -14.67
N GLU A 211 22.36 -59.87 -14.51
CA GLU A 211 23.19 -60.75 -13.67
C GLU A 211 24.66 -60.79 -14.14
N GLU A 212 24.94 -60.34 -15.37
CA GLU A 212 26.27 -60.35 -16.03
C GLU A 212 27.01 -59.00 -16.01
N MET A 213 26.40 -57.91 -15.53
CA MET A 213 27.08 -56.61 -15.44
C MET A 213 27.94 -56.50 -14.18
N ASP A 214 29.26 -56.34 -14.37
CA ASP A 214 30.14 -55.71 -13.39
C ASP A 214 29.71 -54.24 -13.27
N ILE A 215 28.85 -53.94 -12.28
CA ILE A 215 28.35 -52.58 -12.06
C ILE A 215 29.44 -51.78 -11.34
N ASP A 216 30.12 -50.91 -12.07
CA ASP A 216 30.88 -49.80 -11.49
C ASP A 216 29.96 -48.57 -11.26
N LEU A 217 30.46 -47.55 -10.55
CA LEU A 217 29.69 -46.34 -10.22
C LEU A 217 29.26 -45.57 -11.47
N ASP A 218 30.08 -45.52 -12.51
CA ASP A 218 29.76 -44.88 -13.79
C ASP A 218 28.61 -45.59 -14.51
N THR A 219 28.62 -46.92 -14.51
CA THR A 219 27.60 -47.76 -15.11
C THR A 219 26.29 -47.68 -14.31
N ALA A 220 26.37 -47.69 -12.98
CA ALA A 220 25.21 -47.44 -12.11
C ALA A 220 24.59 -46.07 -12.38
N PHE A 221 25.42 -45.02 -12.46
CA PHE A 221 24.98 -43.67 -12.80
C PHE A 221 24.25 -43.67 -14.15
N ARG A 222 24.85 -44.23 -15.21
CA ARG A 222 24.22 -44.32 -16.55
C ARG A 222 22.94 -45.14 -16.56
N CYS A 223 22.89 -46.26 -15.85
CA CYS A 223 21.69 -47.09 -15.73
C CYS A 223 20.49 -46.29 -15.18
N LEU A 224 20.73 -45.41 -14.20
CA LEU A 224 19.70 -44.55 -13.60
C LEU A 224 19.36 -43.30 -14.42
N SER A 225 19.85 -43.17 -15.66
CA SER A 225 19.37 -42.12 -16.58
C SER A 225 17.93 -42.36 -17.04
N ARG A 226 17.46 -43.61 -16.98
CA ARG A 226 16.08 -44.02 -17.31
C ARG A 226 15.24 -44.18 -16.04
N PRO A 227 13.90 -44.11 -16.15
CA PRO A 227 13.01 -44.38 -15.03
C PRO A 227 13.05 -45.86 -14.65
N VAL A 228 12.93 -46.16 -13.35
CA VAL A 228 12.72 -47.52 -12.85
C VAL A 228 11.23 -47.86 -12.97
N VAL A 229 10.91 -49.12 -13.31
CA VAL A 229 9.53 -49.61 -13.38
C VAL A 229 8.87 -49.50 -12.00
N ASP A 230 7.66 -48.94 -11.94
CA ASP A 230 6.96 -48.72 -10.67
C ASP A 230 6.60 -50.04 -9.93
N ASP A 231 6.34 -51.12 -10.68
CA ASP A 231 5.96 -52.44 -10.15
C ASP A 231 7.15 -53.41 -9.95
N ILE A 232 8.38 -52.91 -9.90
CA ILE A 232 9.59 -53.73 -9.74
C ILE A 232 9.65 -54.41 -8.36
N SER A 233 10.22 -55.62 -8.31
CA SER A 233 10.30 -56.36 -7.04
C SER A 233 11.32 -55.74 -6.06
N SER A 234 10.96 -55.71 -4.78
CA SER A 234 11.85 -55.16 -3.73
C SER A 234 13.20 -55.88 -3.66
N GLU A 235 13.26 -57.19 -3.96
CA GLU A 235 14.50 -57.96 -3.98
C GLU A 235 15.49 -57.44 -5.04
N GLN A 236 15.00 -57.07 -6.23
CA GLN A 236 15.82 -56.53 -7.31
C GLN A 236 16.37 -55.13 -6.97
N LEU A 237 15.56 -54.29 -6.31
CA LEU A 237 15.98 -52.97 -5.83
C LEU A 237 17.13 -53.08 -4.81
N HIS A 238 16.99 -53.96 -3.82
CA HIS A 238 18.02 -54.18 -2.80
C HIS A 238 19.29 -54.82 -3.39
N HIS A 239 19.15 -55.73 -4.36
CA HIS A 239 20.28 -56.33 -5.05
C HIS A 239 21.10 -55.29 -5.83
N PHE A 240 20.43 -54.41 -6.58
CA PHE A 240 21.09 -53.30 -7.27
C PHE A 240 21.77 -52.35 -6.28
N ALA A 241 21.07 -51.94 -5.21
CA ALA A 241 21.64 -51.08 -4.17
C ALA A 241 22.89 -51.69 -3.52
N LYS A 242 22.90 -53.00 -3.28
CA LYS A 242 24.08 -53.74 -2.78
C LYS A 242 25.25 -53.70 -3.76
N LYS A 243 25.00 -53.90 -5.06
CA LYS A 243 26.04 -53.78 -6.10
C LYS A 243 26.65 -52.38 -6.15
N VAL A 244 25.84 -51.33 -6.02
CA VAL A 244 26.35 -49.94 -5.95
C VAL A 244 27.22 -49.74 -4.71
N SER A 245 26.81 -50.27 -3.55
CA SER A 245 27.59 -50.23 -2.30
C SER A 245 28.93 -50.97 -2.42
N GLU A 246 28.97 -52.12 -3.10
CA GLU A 246 30.20 -52.89 -3.35
C GLU A 246 31.17 -52.19 -4.32
N ALA A 247 30.66 -51.32 -5.20
CA ALA A 247 31.45 -50.54 -6.15
C ALA A 247 32.08 -49.27 -5.54
N VAL A 248 31.79 -48.95 -4.27
CA VAL A 248 32.33 -47.80 -3.53
C VAL A 248 33.82 -48.02 -3.27
N GLY A 249 34.67 -47.23 -3.93
CA GLY A 249 36.14 -47.25 -3.82
C GLY A 249 36.71 -46.39 -2.68
N PRO A 250 38.03 -46.11 -2.70
CA PRO A 250 38.68 -45.21 -1.73
C PRO A 250 38.26 -43.75 -1.95
N ARG A 251 38.17 -42.96 -0.87
CA ARG A 251 37.75 -41.55 -0.88
C ARG A 251 38.47 -40.72 -1.95
N ASP A 252 37.71 -40.26 -2.93
CA ASP A 252 38.14 -39.38 -4.03
C ASP A 252 37.00 -38.41 -4.38
N ASP A 253 37.35 -37.28 -4.98
CA ASP A 253 36.41 -36.22 -5.39
C ASP A 253 35.46 -36.76 -6.46
N ALA A 254 36.00 -37.49 -7.44
CA ALA A 254 35.24 -38.13 -8.51
C ALA A 254 34.21 -39.15 -7.98
N GLN A 255 34.58 -39.90 -6.94
CA GLN A 255 33.66 -40.84 -6.30
C GLN A 255 32.54 -40.13 -5.54
N SER A 256 32.87 -39.06 -4.81
CA SER A 256 31.88 -38.25 -4.07
C SER A 256 30.85 -37.64 -5.02
N TYR A 257 31.31 -37.12 -6.16
CA TYR A 257 30.45 -36.60 -7.23
C TYR A 257 29.56 -37.69 -7.85
N LEU A 258 30.11 -38.86 -8.19
CA LEU A 258 29.34 -39.96 -8.78
C LEU A 258 28.27 -40.49 -7.82
N ILE A 259 28.59 -40.65 -6.54
CA ILE A 259 27.61 -41.05 -5.51
C ILE A 259 26.53 -39.98 -5.34
N ALA A 260 26.90 -38.69 -5.23
CA ALA A 260 25.94 -37.59 -5.21
C ALA A 260 25.01 -37.63 -6.44
N SER A 261 25.56 -37.91 -7.61
CA SER A 261 24.83 -38.01 -8.88
C SER A 261 23.87 -39.20 -8.94
N ILE A 262 24.27 -40.34 -8.39
CA ILE A 262 23.41 -41.52 -8.21
C ILE A 262 22.26 -41.19 -7.24
N LEU A 263 22.56 -40.55 -6.11
CA LEU A 263 21.54 -40.10 -5.15
C LEU A 263 20.53 -39.17 -5.83
N SER A 264 21.02 -38.19 -6.58
CA SER A 264 20.20 -37.22 -7.30
C SER A 264 19.28 -37.85 -8.35
N ARG A 265 19.75 -38.84 -9.12
CA ARG A 265 18.90 -39.59 -10.06
C ARG A 265 17.88 -40.47 -9.33
N SER A 266 18.31 -41.13 -8.25
CA SER A 266 17.44 -41.97 -7.41
C SER A 266 16.35 -41.18 -6.69
N ALA A 267 16.58 -39.90 -6.41
CA ALA A 267 15.65 -39.02 -5.70
C ALA A 267 14.30 -38.85 -6.40
N SER A 268 14.27 -39.00 -7.73
CA SER A 268 13.07 -38.88 -8.55
C SER A 268 12.31 -40.19 -8.80
N GLN A 269 12.91 -41.33 -8.39
CA GLN A 269 12.37 -42.67 -8.61
C GLN A 269 11.36 -43.05 -7.51
N THR A 270 10.94 -44.31 -7.46
CA THR A 270 10.02 -44.80 -6.43
C THR A 270 10.63 -44.71 -5.03
N PRO A 271 9.82 -44.42 -3.99
CA PRO A 271 10.31 -44.29 -2.62
C PRO A 271 11.00 -45.57 -2.12
N GLU A 272 10.51 -46.75 -2.52
CA GLU A 272 11.11 -48.04 -2.16
C GLU A 272 12.55 -48.17 -2.69
N PHE A 273 12.82 -47.65 -3.89
CA PHE A 273 14.17 -47.69 -4.46
C PHE A 273 15.13 -46.75 -3.73
N THR A 274 14.70 -45.50 -3.47
CA THR A 274 15.51 -44.54 -2.72
C THR A 274 15.85 -45.09 -1.33
N GLN A 275 14.87 -45.68 -0.64
CA GLN A 275 15.07 -46.30 0.67
C GLN A 275 16.04 -47.49 0.62
N ALA A 276 15.91 -48.38 -0.37
CA ALA A 276 16.82 -49.50 -0.55
C ALA A 276 18.27 -49.03 -0.77
N LEU A 277 18.46 -47.95 -1.55
CA LEU A 277 19.76 -47.34 -1.77
C LEU A 277 20.32 -46.69 -0.50
N MET A 278 19.49 -45.97 0.26
CA MET A 278 19.92 -45.30 1.50
C MET A 278 20.32 -46.29 2.58
N GLN A 279 19.68 -47.47 2.63
CA GLN A 279 20.02 -48.52 3.58
C GLN A 279 21.33 -49.25 3.23
N ALA A 280 21.70 -49.27 1.94
CA ALA A 280 22.90 -49.97 1.47
C ALA A 280 24.17 -49.08 1.48
N LEU A 281 24.03 -47.76 1.38
CA LEU A 281 25.15 -46.82 1.32
C LEU A 281 25.51 -46.24 2.69
N GLU A 282 26.79 -46.35 3.07
CA GLU A 282 27.33 -45.72 4.28
C GLU A 282 27.87 -44.30 3.97
N LEU A 283 26.97 -43.30 3.90
CA LEU A 283 27.31 -41.94 3.45
C LEU A 283 28.37 -41.23 4.32
N GLU A 284 28.45 -41.54 5.62
CA GLU A 284 29.47 -40.99 6.54
C GLU A 284 30.90 -41.40 6.12
N SER A 285 31.04 -42.56 5.48
CA SER A 285 32.33 -43.05 4.99
C SER A 285 32.75 -42.40 3.66
N ILE A 286 31.78 -41.81 2.93
CA ILE A 286 31.91 -41.33 1.55
C ILE A 286 32.17 -39.81 1.50
N PHE A 287 31.40 -39.00 2.24
CA PHE A 287 31.49 -37.53 2.19
C PHE A 287 32.41 -36.96 3.28
N ASP A 288 33.41 -36.17 2.87
CA ASP A 288 34.40 -35.51 3.74
C ASP A 288 34.55 -34.04 3.30
N PRO A 289 34.93 -33.07 4.17
CA PRO A 289 35.09 -31.67 3.76
C PRO A 289 36.15 -31.47 2.67
N SER A 290 37.07 -32.42 2.48
CA SER A 290 38.08 -32.37 1.43
C SER A 290 37.63 -32.94 0.09
N THR A 291 36.54 -33.72 0.04
CA THR A 291 36.06 -34.39 -1.20
C THR A 291 34.79 -33.77 -1.79
N LEU A 292 34.17 -32.82 -1.09
CA LEU A 292 33.00 -32.08 -1.56
C LEU A 292 33.43 -30.86 -2.36
N ASP A 293 33.32 -30.98 -3.68
CA ASP A 293 33.45 -29.87 -4.62
C ASP A 293 32.09 -29.19 -4.91
N GLU A 294 32.13 -28.14 -5.71
CA GLU A 294 30.97 -27.33 -6.08
C GLU A 294 29.89 -28.16 -6.79
N ASP A 295 30.28 -29.01 -7.75
CA ASP A 295 29.38 -29.85 -8.52
C ASP A 295 28.70 -30.93 -7.68
N ALA A 296 29.43 -31.56 -6.75
CA ALA A 296 28.85 -32.51 -5.80
C ALA A 296 27.83 -31.83 -4.87
N LEU A 297 28.10 -30.59 -4.43
CA LEU A 297 27.17 -29.83 -3.58
C LEU A 297 25.87 -29.47 -4.30
N PHE A 298 25.93 -29.00 -5.55
CA PHE A 298 24.72 -28.75 -6.35
C PHE A 298 23.94 -30.04 -6.61
N THR A 299 24.64 -31.15 -6.86
CA THR A 299 24.00 -32.44 -7.09
C THR A 299 23.33 -33.00 -5.83
N LEU A 300 23.95 -32.80 -4.66
CA LEU A 300 23.35 -33.12 -3.35
C LEU A 300 22.19 -32.18 -3.01
N LEU A 301 22.23 -30.92 -3.43
CA LEU A 301 21.10 -29.99 -3.30
C LEU A 301 19.86 -30.54 -4.02
N ASP A 302 19.99 -30.94 -5.27
CA ASP A 302 18.91 -31.62 -6.02
C ASP A 302 18.42 -32.87 -5.28
N ALA A 303 19.35 -33.73 -4.86
CA ALA A 303 19.02 -35.00 -4.18
C ALA A 303 18.27 -34.78 -2.86
N SER A 304 18.67 -33.76 -2.09
CA SER A 304 18.08 -33.42 -0.79
C SER A 304 16.65 -32.89 -0.87
N THR A 305 16.14 -32.65 -2.09
CA THR A 305 14.73 -32.33 -2.32
C THR A 305 13.82 -33.55 -2.09
N ASN A 306 14.35 -34.77 -2.19
CA ASN A 306 13.63 -35.98 -1.78
C ASN A 306 13.58 -36.08 -0.23
N PRO A 307 12.42 -36.37 0.37
CA PRO A 307 12.24 -36.38 1.82
C PRO A 307 13.09 -37.44 2.54
N ASP A 308 13.27 -38.63 1.96
CA ASP A 308 14.05 -39.70 2.57
C ASP A 308 15.55 -39.36 2.60
N ILE A 309 16.08 -38.82 1.49
CA ILE A 309 17.48 -38.37 1.42
C ILE A 309 17.71 -37.21 2.39
N SER A 310 16.79 -36.25 2.43
CA SER A 310 16.89 -35.10 3.32
C SER A 310 16.92 -35.48 4.80
N ARG A 311 16.07 -36.43 5.23
CA ARG A 311 16.05 -36.94 6.61
C ARG A 311 17.41 -37.54 7.01
N LEU A 312 18.08 -38.23 6.09
CA LEU A 312 19.41 -38.80 6.32
C LEU A 312 20.49 -37.71 6.40
N LEU A 313 20.48 -36.74 5.48
CA LEU A 313 21.42 -35.62 5.46
C LEU A 313 21.23 -34.64 6.63
N LYS A 314 20.06 -34.65 7.29
CA LYS A 314 19.81 -33.87 8.52
C LYS A 314 20.65 -34.34 9.72
N ALA A 315 21.29 -35.50 9.62
CA ALA A 315 22.15 -36.01 10.68
C ALA A 315 23.28 -35.03 11.04
N SER A 316 23.65 -35.00 12.32
CA SER A 316 24.62 -34.03 12.84
C SER A 316 26.00 -34.15 12.18
N TRP A 317 26.40 -35.35 11.74
CA TRP A 317 27.68 -35.57 11.07
C TRP A 317 27.76 -34.77 9.76
N PHE A 318 26.72 -34.79 8.93
CA PHE A 318 26.73 -34.12 7.62
C PHE A 318 26.66 -32.60 7.77
N LEU A 319 25.83 -32.10 8.69
CA LEU A 319 25.80 -30.66 9.00
C LEU A 319 27.15 -30.15 9.53
N ASN A 320 27.91 -30.98 10.25
CA ASN A 320 29.27 -30.65 10.67
C ASN A 320 30.26 -30.65 9.49
N VAL A 321 30.10 -31.56 8.52
CA VAL A 321 30.86 -31.55 7.26
C VAL A 321 30.63 -30.24 6.50
N LEU A 322 29.38 -29.80 6.32
CA LEU A 322 29.08 -28.52 5.64
C LEU A 322 29.68 -27.31 6.37
N ARG A 323 29.61 -27.28 7.71
CA ARG A 323 30.28 -26.23 8.51
C ARG A 323 31.79 -26.25 8.36
N ALA A 324 32.40 -27.44 8.27
CA ALA A 324 33.83 -27.58 8.06
C ALA A 324 34.24 -27.12 6.65
N VAL A 325 33.44 -27.40 5.61
CA VAL A 325 33.63 -26.87 4.26
C VAL A 325 33.60 -25.34 4.30
N LEU A 326 32.58 -24.72 4.91
CA LEU A 326 32.48 -23.26 5.02
C LEU A 326 33.66 -22.59 5.74
N ALA A 327 34.36 -23.32 6.62
CA ALA A 327 35.53 -22.84 7.35
C ALA A 327 36.84 -22.93 6.53
N LEU A 328 36.84 -23.59 5.37
CA LEU A 328 38.02 -23.70 4.52
C LEU A 328 38.35 -22.35 3.84
N PRO A 329 39.63 -21.94 3.77
CA PRO A 329 40.02 -20.66 3.19
C PRO A 329 39.96 -20.62 1.65
N ALA A 330 39.87 -21.78 0.98
CA ALA A 330 39.89 -21.91 -0.48
C ALA A 330 38.50 -21.95 -1.14
N VAL A 331 37.43 -21.70 -0.39
CA VAL A 331 36.03 -21.87 -0.85
C VAL A 331 35.57 -20.67 -1.66
N THR A 332 35.06 -20.92 -2.87
CA THR A 332 34.44 -19.92 -3.74
C THR A 332 33.14 -19.37 -3.13
N PRO A 333 32.72 -18.13 -3.44
CA PRO A 333 31.45 -17.60 -2.93
C PRO A 333 30.24 -18.45 -3.34
N GLU A 334 30.28 -19.05 -4.53
CA GLU A 334 29.26 -19.97 -5.05
C GLU A 334 29.18 -21.24 -4.18
N MET A 335 30.32 -21.82 -3.83
CA MET A 335 30.37 -23.01 -2.97
C MET A 335 29.88 -22.71 -1.54
N LYS A 336 30.11 -21.50 -1.02
CA LYS A 336 29.51 -21.06 0.27
C LYS A 336 27.99 -20.97 0.18
N LYS A 337 27.47 -20.36 -0.89
CA LYS A 337 26.03 -20.23 -1.16
C LYS A 337 25.38 -21.60 -1.30
N ALA A 338 26.00 -22.52 -2.04
CA ALA A 338 25.51 -23.89 -2.19
C ALA A 338 25.46 -24.64 -0.84
N CYS A 339 26.50 -24.53 0.00
CA CYS A 339 26.52 -25.13 1.34
C CYS A 339 25.42 -24.59 2.26
N GLN A 340 25.21 -23.27 2.27
CA GLN A 340 24.14 -22.64 3.07
C GLN A 340 22.76 -23.09 2.59
N ARG A 341 22.49 -23.00 1.27
CA ARG A 341 21.24 -23.44 0.67
C ARG A 341 20.95 -24.92 0.93
N LEU A 342 21.96 -25.79 0.87
CA LEU A 342 21.83 -27.22 1.18
C LEU A 342 21.46 -27.45 2.64
N SER A 343 22.13 -26.78 3.58
CA SER A 343 21.79 -26.83 5.00
C SER A 343 20.36 -26.36 5.26
N ASP A 344 19.95 -25.25 4.62
CA ASP A 344 18.61 -24.70 4.76
C ASP A 344 17.53 -25.58 4.11
N ARG A 345 17.81 -26.21 2.96
CA ARG A 345 16.92 -27.18 2.30
C ARG A 345 16.61 -28.34 3.24
N VAL A 346 17.65 -28.94 3.79
CA VAL A 346 17.55 -30.10 4.69
C VAL A 346 16.77 -29.75 5.97
N GLY A 347 16.98 -28.55 6.53
CA GLY A 347 16.21 -28.08 7.68
C GLY A 347 14.74 -27.80 7.36
N SER A 348 14.47 -27.16 6.21
CA SER A 348 13.14 -26.67 5.84
C SER A 348 12.16 -27.79 5.51
N TRP A 349 12.64 -28.98 5.13
CA TRP A 349 11.74 -30.10 4.87
C TRP A 349 10.96 -30.52 6.11
N THR A 350 11.60 -30.47 7.28
CA THR A 350 10.93 -30.77 8.55
C THR A 350 9.92 -29.71 8.96
N VAL A 351 10.17 -28.45 8.61
CA VAL A 351 9.20 -27.35 8.82
C VAL A 351 7.98 -27.56 7.94
N PHE A 352 8.18 -27.94 6.68
CA PHE A 352 7.09 -28.23 5.75
C PHE A 352 6.25 -29.44 6.18
N GLU A 353 6.87 -30.55 6.61
CA GLU A 353 6.12 -31.72 7.11
C GLU A 353 5.30 -31.40 8.36
N GLN A 354 5.82 -30.54 9.25
CA GLN A 354 5.09 -30.03 10.43
C GLN A 354 3.90 -29.17 10.00
N ALA A 355 4.10 -28.28 9.04
CA ALA A 355 3.05 -27.43 8.47
C ALA A 355 1.94 -28.27 7.79
N LEU A 356 2.30 -29.31 7.03
CA LEU A 356 1.33 -30.26 6.45
C LEU A 356 0.51 -30.97 7.53
N SER A 357 1.15 -31.35 8.64
CA SER A 357 0.53 -32.13 9.70
C SER A 357 -0.33 -31.29 10.67
N GLY A 358 -0.33 -29.95 10.53
CA GLY A 358 -1.12 -29.05 11.37
C GLY A 358 -0.66 -28.98 12.83
N VAL A 359 0.64 -29.09 13.08
CA VAL A 359 1.21 -28.99 14.44
C VAL A 359 0.97 -27.57 14.99
N PRO A 360 0.62 -27.40 16.30
CA PRO A 360 0.55 -26.07 16.92
C PRO A 360 1.89 -25.33 16.74
N ASP A 361 1.83 -24.04 16.40
CA ASP A 361 3.00 -23.17 16.12
C ASP A 361 3.82 -23.51 14.86
N ALA A 362 3.22 -24.18 13.87
CA ALA A 362 3.89 -24.42 12.59
C ALA A 362 4.20 -23.12 11.82
N ASP A 363 5.42 -23.00 11.30
CA ASP A 363 5.88 -21.85 10.50
C ASP A 363 5.48 -22.00 9.03
N TYR A 364 4.26 -21.55 8.71
CA TYR A 364 3.70 -21.60 7.35
C TYR A 364 4.47 -20.71 6.35
N THR A 365 5.01 -19.58 6.80
CA THR A 365 5.76 -18.65 5.96
C THR A 365 7.06 -19.30 5.48
N ARG A 366 7.83 -19.91 6.39
CA ARG A 366 9.05 -20.64 6.01
C ARG A 366 8.76 -21.85 5.14
N ALA A 367 7.65 -22.55 5.38
CA ALA A 367 7.21 -23.65 4.52
C ALA A 367 6.87 -23.18 3.08
N ALA A 368 6.25 -22.01 2.92
CA ALA A 368 5.99 -21.42 1.61
C ALA A 368 7.28 -20.95 0.91
N LEU A 369 8.22 -20.33 1.65
CA LEU A 369 9.54 -19.94 1.13
C LEU A 369 10.36 -21.14 0.65
N PHE A 370 10.21 -22.30 1.31
CA PHE A 370 10.82 -23.55 0.85
C PHE A 370 10.30 -23.97 -0.53
N LEU A 371 8.97 -23.91 -0.77
CA LEU A 371 8.39 -24.18 -2.10
C LEU A 371 8.80 -23.13 -3.14
N LYS A 372 8.96 -21.87 -2.73
CA LYS A 372 9.49 -20.81 -3.59
C LYS A 372 10.91 -21.11 -4.05
N ASP A 373 11.77 -21.61 -3.17
CA ASP A 373 13.14 -21.93 -3.56
C ASP A 373 13.23 -23.19 -4.44
N ILE A 374 12.42 -24.21 -4.17
CA ILE A 374 12.31 -25.40 -5.04
C ILE A 374 11.85 -25.01 -6.44
N GLY A 375 10.88 -24.10 -6.55
CA GLY A 375 10.33 -23.63 -7.82
C GLY A 375 11.28 -22.78 -8.68
N LYS A 376 12.52 -22.52 -8.23
CA LYS A 376 13.55 -21.82 -9.03
C LYS A 376 14.39 -22.75 -9.91
N GLU A 377 14.46 -24.04 -9.55
CA GLU A 377 15.34 -25.02 -10.20
C GLU A 377 14.52 -26.20 -10.73
N GLU A 378 14.67 -26.51 -12.02
CA GLU A 378 13.81 -27.50 -12.71
C GLU A 378 13.87 -28.89 -12.10
N LYS A 379 15.08 -29.34 -11.78
CA LYS A 379 15.33 -30.69 -11.28
C LYS A 379 14.86 -30.85 -9.84
N SER A 380 15.14 -29.87 -8.97
CA SER A 380 14.55 -29.80 -7.64
C SER A 380 13.02 -29.76 -7.69
N PHE A 381 12.44 -28.91 -8.55
CA PHE A 381 10.99 -28.84 -8.77
C PHE A 381 10.40 -30.19 -9.20
N GLY A 382 11.03 -30.86 -10.18
CA GLY A 382 10.62 -32.17 -10.67
C GLY A 382 10.69 -33.25 -9.59
N ILE A 383 11.82 -33.33 -8.85
CA ILE A 383 12.03 -34.30 -7.76
C ILE A 383 10.97 -34.09 -6.68
N TRP A 384 10.72 -32.85 -6.26
CA TRP A 384 9.71 -32.52 -5.27
C TRP A 384 8.31 -32.95 -5.72
N LEU A 385 7.94 -32.62 -6.96
CA LEU A 385 6.63 -32.97 -7.53
C LEU A 385 6.48 -34.50 -7.68
N SER A 386 7.54 -35.21 -8.06
CA SER A 386 7.54 -36.68 -8.09
C SER A 386 7.33 -37.22 -6.68
N CYS A 387 8.04 -36.69 -5.68
CA CYS A 387 7.91 -37.14 -4.30
C CYS A 387 6.50 -36.91 -3.74
N ILE A 388 5.94 -35.71 -3.88
CA ILE A 388 4.62 -35.38 -3.32
C ILE A 388 3.47 -36.17 -3.97
N THR A 389 3.68 -36.70 -5.18
CA THR A 389 2.68 -37.51 -5.91
C THR A 389 2.86 -39.02 -5.75
N THR A 390 4.03 -39.49 -5.31
CA THR A 390 4.35 -40.92 -5.14
C THR A 390 4.41 -41.36 -3.67
N HIS A 391 4.76 -40.46 -2.76
CA HIS A 391 4.83 -40.76 -1.33
C HIS A 391 3.43 -40.73 -0.71
N GLU A 392 2.88 -41.91 -0.41
CA GLU A 392 1.52 -42.07 0.12
C GLU A 392 1.31 -41.36 1.46
N ASP A 393 2.33 -41.24 2.30
CA ASP A 393 2.26 -40.54 3.59
C ASP A 393 2.05 -39.03 3.42
N LEU A 394 2.71 -38.41 2.44
CA LEU A 394 2.55 -36.99 2.14
C LEU A 394 1.24 -36.72 1.38
N LEU A 395 0.91 -37.57 0.42
CA LEU A 395 -0.31 -37.45 -0.38
C LEU A 395 -1.57 -37.61 0.49
N ALA A 396 -1.57 -38.54 1.44
CA ALA A 396 -2.66 -38.70 2.40
C ALA A 396 -2.88 -37.44 3.24
N LYS A 397 -1.81 -36.78 3.72
CA LYS A 397 -1.91 -35.51 4.48
C LYS A 397 -2.57 -34.39 3.66
N ILE A 398 -2.28 -34.30 2.37
CA ILE A 398 -2.88 -33.29 1.48
C ILE A 398 -4.36 -33.60 1.19
N ARG A 399 -4.67 -34.87 0.94
CA ARG A 399 -6.04 -35.32 0.63
C ARG A 399 -6.98 -35.20 1.83
N ASP A 400 -6.49 -35.54 3.02
CA ASP A 400 -7.31 -35.67 4.22
C ASP A 400 -7.41 -34.34 5.02
N ALA A 401 -6.71 -33.28 4.58
CA ALA A 401 -6.73 -31.95 5.18
C ALA A 401 -8.09 -31.22 5.04
N PRO A 402 -8.39 -30.25 5.92
CA PRO A 402 -9.65 -29.51 5.89
C PRO A 402 -9.88 -28.77 4.57
N THR A 403 -11.14 -28.62 4.17
CA THR A 403 -11.54 -27.85 2.99
C THR A 403 -11.53 -26.36 3.33
N TYR A 404 -10.97 -25.55 2.45
CA TYR A 404 -10.92 -24.09 2.60
C TYR A 404 -12.19 -23.43 2.05
N GLU A 405 -12.76 -22.50 2.82
CA GLU A 405 -14.03 -21.82 2.49
C GLU A 405 -13.85 -20.50 1.71
N GLY A 406 -12.63 -19.96 1.60
CA GLY A 406 -12.41 -18.69 0.90
C GLY A 406 -12.53 -18.77 -0.62
N VAL A 407 -12.55 -17.61 -1.28
CA VAL A 407 -12.79 -17.50 -2.73
C VAL A 407 -11.58 -17.97 -3.54
N TYR A 408 -10.38 -17.57 -3.14
CA TYR A 408 -9.10 -17.87 -3.82
C TYR A 408 -8.02 -18.27 -2.79
N PRO A 409 -6.98 -19.04 -3.19
CA PRO A 409 -5.85 -19.35 -2.33
C PRO A 409 -5.06 -18.08 -1.96
N LEU A 410 -4.48 -18.07 -0.76
CA LEU A 410 -3.67 -16.94 -0.27
C LEU A 410 -2.32 -16.87 -1.02
N ASP A 411 -1.83 -15.67 -1.31
CA ASP A 411 -0.51 -15.47 -1.89
C ASP A 411 0.59 -15.53 -0.82
N LEU A 412 1.08 -16.75 -0.58
CA LEU A 412 2.20 -17.00 0.34
C LEU A 412 3.58 -16.92 -0.34
N MET A 413 3.63 -16.73 -1.67
CA MET A 413 4.89 -16.73 -2.45
C MET A 413 5.52 -15.33 -2.53
N SER A 414 4.71 -14.29 -2.37
CA SER A 414 5.15 -12.90 -2.36
C SER A 414 6.12 -12.57 -1.20
N GLY A 415 6.08 -13.33 -0.10
CA GLY A 415 6.92 -13.09 1.08
C GLY A 415 6.49 -11.87 1.91
N LEU A 416 5.38 -11.23 1.55
CA LEU A 416 4.72 -10.24 2.37
C LEU A 416 4.02 -10.98 3.50
N ASN A 417 4.47 -10.78 4.75
CA ASN A 417 3.80 -11.35 5.91
C ASN A 417 2.37 -10.79 5.95
N PRO A 418 1.33 -11.63 5.82
CA PRO A 418 -0.03 -11.15 6.07
C PRO A 418 -0.08 -10.60 7.50
N SER A 419 -0.81 -9.51 7.70
CA SER A 419 -1.03 -8.91 9.03
C SER A 419 -1.79 -9.85 9.97
N GLU A 420 -2.37 -10.92 9.44
CA GLU A 420 -3.15 -11.94 10.14
C GLU A 420 -2.38 -13.27 10.20
N GLU A 421 -2.54 -14.01 11.30
CA GLU A 421 -1.96 -15.35 11.47
C GLU A 421 -2.53 -16.31 10.41
N ILE A 422 -1.66 -16.90 9.59
CA ILE A 422 -2.03 -17.86 8.54
C ILE A 422 -2.63 -19.11 9.18
N THR A 423 -3.83 -19.51 8.75
CA THR A 423 -4.48 -20.73 9.23
C THR A 423 -3.99 -21.98 8.48
N HIS A 424 -4.10 -23.15 9.12
CA HIS A 424 -3.75 -24.44 8.49
C HIS A 424 -4.55 -24.68 7.20
N SER A 425 -5.85 -24.35 7.19
CA SER A 425 -6.71 -24.51 6.00
C SER A 425 -6.27 -23.65 4.81
N GLU A 426 -5.82 -22.41 5.06
CA GLU A 426 -5.30 -21.51 4.03
C GLU A 426 -3.99 -22.03 3.45
N PHE A 427 -3.07 -22.49 4.31
CA PHE A 427 -1.83 -23.10 3.89
C PHE A 427 -2.07 -24.37 3.06
N MET A 428 -2.99 -25.25 3.48
CA MET A 428 -3.32 -26.47 2.72
C MET A 428 -3.96 -26.16 1.36
N ALA A 429 -4.79 -25.11 1.27
CA ALA A 429 -5.33 -24.65 -0.02
C ALA A 429 -4.22 -24.15 -0.96
N PHE A 430 -3.23 -23.42 -0.43
CA PHE A 430 -2.04 -23.01 -1.16
C PHE A 430 -1.23 -24.22 -1.66
N VAL A 431 -0.95 -25.21 -0.80
CA VAL A 431 -0.21 -26.43 -1.19
C VAL A 431 -0.96 -27.20 -2.28
N ARG A 432 -2.28 -27.38 -2.17
CA ARG A 432 -3.10 -28.03 -3.21
C ARG A 432 -3.04 -27.28 -4.53
N ALA A 433 -3.14 -25.95 -4.49
CA ALA A 433 -3.00 -25.11 -5.68
C ALA A 433 -1.60 -25.28 -6.31
N TYR A 434 -0.54 -25.30 -5.50
CA TYR A 434 0.83 -25.49 -5.97
C TYR A 434 1.02 -26.84 -6.65
N VAL A 435 0.59 -27.94 -6.03
CA VAL A 435 0.66 -29.29 -6.61
C VAL A 435 -0.16 -29.38 -7.92
N GLY A 436 -1.35 -28.78 -7.93
CA GLY A 436 -2.21 -28.78 -9.12
C GLY A 436 -1.59 -28.02 -10.29
N VAL A 437 -1.10 -26.80 -10.06
CA VAL A 437 -0.39 -26.00 -11.07
C VAL A 437 0.84 -26.74 -11.57
N ALA A 438 1.67 -27.27 -10.67
CA ALA A 438 2.88 -28.00 -11.02
C ALA A 438 2.61 -29.24 -11.88
N SER A 439 1.55 -29.99 -11.55
CA SER A 439 1.10 -31.15 -12.34
C SER A 439 0.63 -30.77 -13.74
N VAL A 440 -0.09 -29.64 -13.89
CA VAL A 440 -0.54 -29.14 -15.20
C VAL A 440 0.65 -28.66 -16.04
N LEU A 441 1.68 -28.06 -15.44
CA LEU A 441 2.92 -27.71 -16.15
C LEU A 441 3.67 -28.94 -16.68
N ALA A 442 3.65 -30.07 -15.96
CA ALA A 442 4.21 -31.32 -16.45
C ALA A 442 3.46 -31.84 -17.69
N VAL A 443 2.12 -31.76 -17.69
CA VAL A 443 1.30 -32.12 -18.85
C VAL A 443 1.53 -31.17 -20.01
N TYR A 444 1.70 -29.87 -19.76
CA TYR A 444 2.06 -28.89 -20.77
C TYR A 444 3.38 -29.27 -21.46
N ALA A 445 4.45 -29.46 -20.68
CA ALA A 445 5.76 -29.86 -21.18
C ALA A 445 5.69 -31.14 -22.03
N TRP A 446 4.91 -32.12 -21.58
CA TRP A 446 4.70 -33.37 -22.30
C TRP A 446 3.96 -33.18 -23.63
N SER A 447 2.84 -32.45 -23.60
CA SER A 447 1.99 -32.21 -24.78
C SER A 447 2.67 -31.40 -25.87
N ASP A 448 3.73 -30.67 -25.51
CA ASP A 448 4.58 -29.94 -26.43
C ASP A 448 5.73 -30.80 -26.98
N SER A 449 6.36 -31.62 -26.14
CA SER A 449 7.39 -32.59 -26.58
C SER A 449 6.85 -33.68 -27.51
N LEU A 450 5.62 -34.16 -27.27
CA LEU A 450 4.88 -35.03 -28.19
C LEU A 450 3.65 -34.27 -28.69
N PRO A 451 3.77 -33.53 -29.81
CA PRO A 451 2.81 -32.49 -30.17
C PRO A 451 1.37 -33.01 -30.24
N ASN A 452 0.56 -32.64 -29.26
CA ASN A 452 -0.89 -32.84 -29.28
C ASN A 452 -1.57 -31.47 -29.18
N LEU A 453 -2.09 -30.99 -30.31
CA LEU A 453 -2.69 -29.65 -30.41
C LEU A 453 -3.80 -29.44 -29.38
N HIS A 454 -4.73 -30.40 -29.24
CA HIS A 454 -5.88 -30.25 -28.36
C HIS A 454 -5.51 -30.20 -26.88
N CYS A 455 -4.62 -31.11 -26.44
CA CYS A 455 -4.13 -31.14 -25.07
C CYS A 455 -3.36 -29.86 -24.74
N ARG A 456 -2.47 -29.42 -25.65
CA ARG A 456 -1.65 -28.22 -25.48
C ARG A 456 -2.48 -26.95 -25.38
N GLU A 457 -3.44 -26.76 -26.29
CA GLU A 457 -4.36 -25.60 -26.28
C GLU A 457 -5.20 -25.54 -25.01
N ARG A 458 -5.76 -26.68 -24.57
CA ARG A 458 -6.54 -26.76 -23.32
C ARG A 458 -5.69 -26.45 -22.10
N THR A 459 -4.47 -26.98 -22.04
CA THR A 459 -3.55 -26.79 -20.92
C THR A 459 -3.11 -25.33 -20.81
N LEU A 460 -2.71 -24.71 -21.92
CA LEU A 460 -2.38 -23.28 -21.96
C LEU A 460 -3.57 -22.39 -21.62
N GLY A 461 -4.78 -22.76 -22.04
CA GLY A 461 -6.01 -22.05 -21.67
C GLY A 461 -6.30 -22.08 -20.16
N VAL A 462 -6.03 -23.21 -19.49
CA VAL A 462 -6.14 -23.32 -18.02
C VAL A 462 -5.08 -22.47 -17.33
N LEU A 463 -3.82 -22.53 -17.78
CA LEU A 463 -2.74 -21.71 -17.21
C LEU A 463 -3.02 -20.21 -17.36
N ARG A 464 -3.54 -19.79 -18.52
CA ARG A 464 -3.97 -18.40 -18.75
C ARG A 464 -5.07 -17.97 -17.78
N LEU A 465 -6.11 -18.78 -17.62
CA LEU A 465 -7.19 -18.50 -16.67
C LEU A 465 -6.67 -18.33 -15.24
N TRP A 466 -5.81 -19.25 -14.79
CA TRP A 466 -5.24 -19.19 -13.45
C TRP A 466 -4.28 -17.99 -13.26
N GLN A 467 -3.60 -17.54 -14.30
CA GLN A 467 -2.77 -16.33 -14.24
C GLN A 467 -3.60 -15.06 -14.04
N GLU A 468 -4.88 -15.04 -14.42
CA GLU A 468 -5.78 -13.92 -14.15
C GLU A 468 -6.23 -13.87 -12.68
N ILE A 469 -6.12 -14.97 -11.93
CA ILE A 469 -6.69 -15.14 -10.60
C ILE A 469 -5.63 -14.91 -9.49
N PRO A 470 -5.92 -14.08 -8.46
CA PRO A 470 -4.99 -13.86 -7.35
C PRO A 470 -4.70 -15.17 -6.60
N GLY A 471 -3.49 -15.29 -6.05
CA GLY A 471 -2.99 -16.53 -5.44
C GLY A 471 -2.45 -17.54 -6.46
N TYR A 472 -3.27 -17.98 -7.42
CA TYR A 472 -2.80 -18.83 -8.53
C TYR A 472 -1.74 -18.15 -9.39
N ARG A 473 -1.93 -16.86 -9.69
CA ARG A 473 -0.93 -16.02 -10.38
C ARG A 473 0.43 -16.04 -9.68
N ALA A 474 0.44 -16.00 -8.35
CA ALA A 474 1.67 -15.96 -7.55
C ALA A 474 2.44 -17.30 -7.58
N ILE A 475 1.74 -18.41 -7.84
CA ILE A 475 2.33 -19.74 -8.04
C ILE A 475 2.80 -19.90 -9.49
N ILE A 476 1.96 -19.56 -10.46
CA ILE A 476 2.22 -19.77 -11.89
C ILE A 476 3.38 -18.90 -12.38
N SER A 477 3.42 -17.64 -11.97
CA SER A 477 4.41 -16.69 -12.47
C SER A 477 5.86 -17.16 -12.27
N PRO A 478 6.30 -17.55 -11.05
CA PRO A 478 7.65 -18.08 -10.86
C PRO A 478 7.88 -19.41 -11.57
N LEU A 479 6.89 -20.32 -11.62
CA LEU A 479 7.07 -21.63 -12.25
C LEU A 479 7.15 -21.56 -13.78
N LEU A 480 6.51 -20.57 -14.43
CA LEU A 480 6.67 -20.33 -15.87
C LEU A 480 8.05 -19.76 -16.24
N LEU A 481 8.78 -19.19 -15.28
CA LEU A 481 10.15 -18.69 -15.48
C LEU A 481 11.20 -19.80 -15.44
N LEU A 482 10.81 -21.06 -15.21
CA LEU A 482 11.72 -22.19 -15.38
C LEU A 482 12.26 -22.23 -16.83
N PRO A 483 13.55 -22.52 -17.05
CA PRO A 483 14.19 -22.47 -18.38
C PRO A 483 13.41 -23.18 -19.49
N GLN A 484 12.94 -24.40 -19.26
CA GLN A 484 12.17 -25.23 -20.17
C GLN A 484 10.77 -24.69 -20.42
N MET A 485 10.13 -24.08 -19.42
CA MET A 485 8.81 -23.47 -19.61
C MET A 485 8.93 -22.23 -20.51
N THR A 486 9.90 -21.37 -20.20
CA THR A 486 10.20 -20.15 -20.97
C THR A 486 10.59 -20.49 -22.41
N PHE A 487 11.50 -21.45 -22.60
CA PHE A 487 11.93 -21.89 -23.93
C PHE A 487 10.78 -22.46 -24.78
N ARG A 488 9.86 -23.23 -24.18
CA ARG A 488 8.71 -23.77 -24.91
C ARG A 488 7.73 -22.67 -25.33
N LEU A 489 7.49 -21.70 -24.46
CA LEU A 489 6.68 -20.53 -24.81
C LEU A 489 7.37 -19.72 -25.91
N GLU A 490 8.69 -19.50 -25.82
CA GLU A 490 9.49 -18.85 -26.85
C GLU A 490 9.31 -19.52 -28.22
N CYS A 491 9.45 -20.84 -28.29
CA CYS A 491 9.29 -21.61 -29.53
C CYS A 491 7.89 -21.48 -30.16
N MET A 492 6.85 -21.17 -29.37
CA MET A 492 5.49 -20.93 -29.87
C MET A 492 5.27 -19.50 -30.36
N THR A 493 6.16 -18.57 -29.99
CA THR A 493 6.09 -17.15 -30.37
C THR A 493 7.03 -16.78 -31.51
N ILE A 494 8.02 -17.62 -31.82
CA ILE A 494 8.99 -17.38 -32.90
C ILE A 494 8.52 -18.07 -34.19
N GLY A 495 8.28 -17.27 -35.23
CA GLY A 495 8.01 -17.76 -36.59
C GLY A 495 6.89 -17.01 -37.32
N ASN A 496 6.85 -17.12 -38.65
CA ASN A 496 5.76 -16.59 -39.49
C ASN A 496 4.64 -17.64 -39.73
N ASP A 497 4.43 -18.53 -38.76
CA ASP A 497 3.39 -19.56 -38.84
C ASP A 497 1.99 -18.93 -38.74
N PRO A 498 0.94 -19.56 -39.31
CA PRO A 498 -0.43 -19.08 -39.15
C PRO A 498 -0.79 -19.00 -37.65
N PRO A 499 -1.63 -18.02 -37.25
CA PRO A 499 -1.95 -17.81 -35.84
C PRO A 499 -2.64 -19.06 -35.27
N THR A 500 -2.11 -19.58 -34.16
CA THR A 500 -2.70 -20.72 -33.43
C THR A 500 -3.25 -20.25 -32.08
N THR A 501 -4.28 -20.92 -31.56
CA THR A 501 -4.81 -20.54 -30.24
C THR A 501 -3.80 -20.81 -29.11
N ALA A 502 -2.95 -21.83 -29.28
CA ALA A 502 -1.80 -22.09 -28.40
C ALA A 502 -0.80 -20.91 -28.42
N GLY A 503 -0.43 -20.40 -29.60
CA GLY A 503 0.46 -19.24 -29.74
C GLY A 503 -0.14 -17.99 -29.09
N ILE A 504 -1.41 -17.69 -29.33
CA ILE A 504 -2.11 -16.55 -28.70
C ILE A 504 -2.12 -16.68 -27.16
N ASN A 505 -2.37 -17.88 -26.63
CA ASN A 505 -2.33 -18.10 -25.19
C ASN A 505 -0.90 -18.00 -24.65
N ALA A 506 0.12 -18.49 -25.37
CA ALA A 506 1.52 -18.36 -24.99
C ALA A 506 1.96 -16.88 -24.93
N GLU A 507 1.61 -16.09 -25.94
CA GLU A 507 1.85 -14.64 -25.94
C GLU A 507 1.13 -13.93 -24.79
N SER A 508 -0.13 -14.29 -24.51
CA SER A 508 -0.87 -13.75 -23.37
C SER A 508 -0.20 -14.10 -22.04
N LEU A 509 0.34 -15.32 -21.89
CA LEU A 509 1.06 -15.75 -20.69
C LEU A 509 2.35 -14.93 -20.50
N LEU A 510 3.14 -14.78 -21.57
CA LEU A 510 4.38 -14.00 -21.57
C LEU A 510 4.11 -12.51 -21.32
N PHE A 511 3.04 -11.96 -21.89
CA PHE A 511 2.62 -10.58 -21.64
C PHE A 511 2.28 -10.34 -20.17
N ALA A 512 1.55 -11.27 -19.55
CA ALA A 512 1.22 -11.19 -18.13
C ALA A 512 2.45 -11.41 -17.23
N LEU A 513 3.43 -12.25 -17.62
CA LEU A 513 4.73 -12.33 -16.94
C LEU A 513 5.49 -11.01 -17.01
N ALA A 514 5.45 -10.32 -18.15
CA ALA A 514 6.08 -9.01 -18.35
C ALA A 514 5.42 -7.88 -17.53
N ALA A 515 4.25 -8.10 -16.92
CA ALA A 515 3.65 -7.15 -15.97
C ALA A 515 4.32 -7.19 -14.59
N ASN A 516 5.00 -8.29 -14.24
CA ASN A 516 5.74 -8.45 -13.00
C ASN A 516 7.22 -8.10 -13.24
N PRO A 517 7.79 -7.07 -12.56
CA PRO A 517 9.18 -6.69 -12.76
C PRO A 517 10.17 -7.78 -12.33
N GLN A 518 9.81 -8.65 -11.40
CA GLN A 518 10.65 -9.75 -10.93
C GLN A 518 10.93 -10.80 -12.03
N SER A 519 10.05 -10.91 -13.03
CA SER A 519 10.25 -11.82 -14.17
C SER A 519 11.49 -11.44 -15.00
N PHE A 520 11.84 -10.16 -15.07
CA PHE A 520 12.99 -9.66 -15.82
C PHE A 520 14.33 -9.92 -15.11
N LEU A 521 14.33 -10.35 -13.84
CA LEU A 521 15.54 -10.80 -13.18
C LEU A 521 16.02 -12.16 -13.71
N ASN A 522 15.15 -12.91 -14.37
CA ASN A 522 15.50 -14.18 -14.99
C ASN A 522 16.07 -13.95 -16.41
N SER A 523 17.30 -14.41 -16.63
CA SER A 523 18.03 -14.24 -17.89
C SER A 523 17.38 -14.96 -19.08
N ASP A 524 16.72 -16.10 -18.85
CA ASP A 524 16.02 -16.84 -19.91
C ASP A 524 14.79 -16.09 -20.41
N PHE A 525 14.05 -15.45 -19.50
CA PHE A 525 12.91 -14.61 -19.87
C PHE A 525 13.35 -13.37 -20.67
N VAL A 526 14.42 -12.71 -20.22
CA VAL A 526 15.02 -11.57 -20.96
C VAL A 526 15.45 -12.01 -22.36
N ARG A 527 16.14 -13.15 -22.48
CA ARG A 527 16.55 -13.73 -23.77
C ARG A 527 15.36 -14.00 -24.68
N CYS A 528 14.29 -14.61 -24.15
CA CYS A 528 13.05 -14.88 -24.89
C CYS A 528 12.43 -13.59 -25.46
N VAL A 529 12.27 -12.56 -24.62
CA VAL A 529 11.71 -11.26 -25.04
C VAL A 529 12.57 -10.58 -26.12
N ARG A 530 13.90 -10.64 -25.98
CA ARG A 530 14.84 -10.06 -26.95
C ARG A 530 14.85 -10.81 -28.29
N GLY A 531 14.38 -12.05 -28.32
CA GLY A 531 14.20 -12.86 -29.52
C GLY A 531 12.96 -12.50 -30.36
N TRP A 532 12.05 -11.65 -29.84
CA TRP A 532 10.83 -11.29 -30.57
C TRP A 532 11.10 -10.40 -31.79
N GLU A 533 10.74 -10.91 -32.98
CA GLU A 533 10.83 -10.14 -34.22
C GLU A 533 9.65 -9.15 -34.36
N PRO A 534 9.86 -7.96 -34.96
CA PRO A 534 8.77 -7.02 -35.24
C PRO A 534 7.69 -7.68 -36.11
N TRP A 535 6.42 -7.50 -35.73
CA TRP A 535 5.24 -8.05 -36.43
C TRP A 535 5.13 -9.60 -36.48
N SER A 536 5.91 -10.33 -35.68
CA SER A 536 5.76 -11.79 -35.51
C SER A 536 4.65 -12.17 -34.52
N LEU A 537 4.34 -11.27 -33.58
CA LEU A 537 3.40 -11.50 -32.48
C LEU A 537 1.95 -11.21 -32.91
N THR A 538 1.02 -12.01 -32.39
CA THR A 538 -0.42 -12.00 -32.72
C THR A 538 -1.27 -11.27 -31.69
N TRP A 539 -0.91 -11.37 -30.42
CA TRP A 539 -1.63 -10.81 -29.27
C TRP A 539 -1.01 -9.49 -28.80
N ILE A 540 0.33 -9.44 -28.68
CA ILE A 540 1.05 -8.27 -28.19
C ILE A 540 1.20 -7.25 -29.33
N ASN A 541 0.73 -6.03 -29.13
CA ASN A 541 0.86 -5.00 -30.16
C ASN A 541 2.28 -4.42 -30.23
N GLU A 542 2.63 -3.77 -31.35
CA GLU A 542 4.01 -3.28 -31.57
C GLU A 542 4.47 -2.23 -30.53
N ARG A 543 3.53 -1.45 -29.97
CA ARG A 543 3.85 -0.49 -28.91
C ARG A 543 4.19 -1.22 -27.61
N GLU A 544 3.37 -2.19 -27.23
CA GLU A 544 3.59 -3.05 -26.06
C GLU A 544 4.87 -3.85 -26.19
N ARG A 545 5.14 -4.40 -27.39
CA ARG A 545 6.40 -5.10 -27.70
C ARG A 545 7.59 -4.20 -27.46
N ALA A 546 7.58 -2.97 -27.99
CA ALA A 546 8.66 -2.01 -27.79
C ALA A 546 8.84 -1.60 -26.32
N ASP A 547 7.73 -1.47 -25.58
CA ASP A 547 7.76 -1.17 -24.14
C ASP A 547 8.36 -2.32 -23.32
N ILE A 548 8.02 -3.57 -23.65
CA ILE A 548 8.56 -4.77 -23.01
C ILE A 548 10.04 -4.98 -23.40
N GLU A 549 10.39 -4.74 -24.67
CA GLU A 549 11.78 -4.81 -25.16
C GLU A 549 12.68 -3.79 -24.44
N ARG A 550 12.19 -2.57 -24.20
CA ARG A 550 12.91 -1.56 -23.40
C ARG A 550 13.19 -2.06 -21.98
N ALA A 551 12.19 -2.64 -21.33
CA ALA A 551 12.35 -3.18 -19.98
C ALA A 551 13.35 -4.36 -19.94
N ALA A 552 13.31 -5.25 -20.94
CA ALA A 552 14.28 -6.33 -21.09
C ALA A 552 15.70 -5.81 -21.34
N LYS A 553 15.86 -4.75 -22.13
CA LYS A 553 17.17 -4.12 -22.37
C LYS A 553 17.79 -3.60 -21.08
N ILE A 554 17.00 -2.96 -20.22
CA ILE A 554 17.46 -2.46 -18.91
C ILE A 554 17.95 -3.61 -18.03
N ALA A 555 17.22 -4.72 -18.01
CA ALA A 555 17.62 -5.91 -17.23
C ALA A 555 18.89 -6.58 -17.78
N ASP A 556 19.05 -6.65 -19.11
CA ASP A 556 20.23 -7.20 -19.80
C ASP A 556 21.50 -6.36 -19.55
N GLU A 557 21.36 -5.03 -19.53
CA GLU A 557 22.42 -4.08 -19.15
C GLU A 557 22.75 -4.12 -17.63
N GLY A 558 21.96 -4.86 -16.85
CA GLY A 558 22.15 -5.05 -15.42
C GLY A 558 21.99 -3.77 -14.60
N VAL A 559 22.76 -3.66 -13.51
CA VAL A 559 22.66 -2.52 -12.57
C VAL A 559 23.00 -1.18 -13.25
N GLY A 560 23.90 -1.17 -14.25
CA GLY A 560 24.27 0.04 -15.00
C GLY A 560 23.08 0.64 -15.75
N GLY A 561 22.39 -0.16 -16.58
CA GLY A 561 21.21 0.26 -17.32
C GLY A 561 20.04 0.66 -16.41
N ALA A 562 19.87 -0.02 -15.27
CA ALA A 562 18.87 0.33 -14.27
C ALA A 562 19.13 1.71 -13.62
N VAL A 563 20.39 2.01 -13.30
CA VAL A 563 20.80 3.33 -12.78
C VAL A 563 20.62 4.41 -13.86
N GLU A 564 20.97 4.13 -15.12
CA GLU A 564 20.81 5.06 -16.23
C GLU A 564 19.33 5.45 -16.43
N GLU A 565 18.40 4.50 -16.45
CA GLU A 565 16.96 4.79 -16.62
C GLU A 565 16.41 5.61 -15.46
N LEU A 566 16.73 5.25 -14.20
CA LEU A 566 16.25 5.96 -13.01
C LEU A 566 16.76 7.40 -12.97
N VAL A 567 18.05 7.59 -13.24
CA VAL A 567 18.68 8.93 -13.29
C VAL A 567 18.21 9.72 -14.51
N GLY A 568 18.06 9.07 -15.66
CA GLY A 568 17.57 9.66 -16.90
C GLY A 568 16.18 10.24 -16.71
N PHE A 569 15.25 9.43 -16.17
CA PHE A 569 13.92 9.90 -15.81
C PHE A 569 14.01 11.08 -14.84
N ALA A 570 14.79 10.98 -13.75
CA ALA A 570 14.94 12.06 -12.80
C ALA A 570 15.58 13.34 -13.40
N LYS A 571 16.36 13.27 -14.48
CA LYS A 571 16.97 14.46 -15.13
C LYS A 571 16.02 15.19 -16.09
N GLU A 572 15.06 14.49 -16.70
CA GLU A 572 14.14 15.08 -17.70
C GLU A 572 13.19 16.16 -17.14
N GLY A 573 13.06 16.28 -15.83
CA GLY A 573 12.26 17.34 -15.21
C GLY A 573 10.74 17.14 -15.34
N LEU A 574 10.01 18.26 -15.35
CA LEU A 574 8.54 18.29 -15.39
C LEU A 574 7.93 17.94 -16.75
N ASP A 575 8.74 17.88 -17.82
CA ASP A 575 8.28 17.58 -19.18
C ASP A 575 8.25 16.07 -19.48
N ALA A 576 8.73 15.23 -18.56
CA ALA A 576 8.76 13.78 -18.71
C ALA A 576 7.35 13.19 -18.63
N ILE A 577 6.89 12.59 -19.72
CA ILE A 577 5.59 11.89 -19.76
C ILE A 577 5.76 10.52 -19.09
N LEU A 578 4.97 10.28 -18.04
CA LEU A 578 4.74 8.94 -17.51
C LEU A 578 3.75 8.24 -18.42
N ASP A 579 4.17 7.18 -19.09
CA ASP A 579 3.29 6.26 -19.81
C ASP A 579 3.44 4.83 -19.25
N GLN A 580 2.57 3.92 -19.67
CA GLN A 580 2.59 2.53 -19.18
C GLN A 580 3.94 1.84 -19.45
N GLY A 581 4.56 2.10 -20.61
CA GLY A 581 5.88 1.56 -20.95
C GLY A 581 6.97 2.06 -20.02
N ARG A 582 6.98 3.35 -19.70
CA ARG A 582 7.96 3.94 -18.78
C ARG A 582 7.77 3.51 -17.33
N ILE A 583 6.52 3.34 -16.88
CA ILE A 583 6.24 2.75 -15.57
C ILE A 583 6.83 1.34 -15.48
N ARG A 584 6.63 0.51 -16.51
CA ARG A 584 7.22 -0.84 -16.56
C ARG A 584 8.76 -0.78 -16.50
N ALA A 585 9.37 0.09 -17.30
CA ALA A 585 10.83 0.28 -17.30
C ALA A 585 11.37 0.69 -15.92
N LEU A 586 10.72 1.65 -15.25
CA LEU A 586 11.10 2.09 -13.90
C LEU A 586 10.93 0.98 -12.85
N ARG A 587 9.83 0.21 -12.91
CA ARG A 587 9.61 -0.93 -11.99
C ARG A 587 10.70 -2.00 -12.15
N VAL A 588 11.10 -2.30 -13.40
CA VAL A 588 12.22 -3.22 -13.67
C VAL A 588 13.54 -2.66 -13.19
N ALA A 589 13.83 -1.38 -13.44
CA ALA A 589 15.04 -0.72 -12.94
C ALA A 589 15.14 -0.79 -11.40
N VAL A 590 14.03 -0.51 -10.69
CA VAL A 590 13.96 -0.63 -9.23
C VAL A 590 14.19 -2.07 -8.79
N ALA A 591 13.57 -3.06 -9.45
CA ALA A 591 13.76 -4.47 -9.11
C ALA A 591 15.20 -4.96 -9.31
N VAL A 592 15.88 -4.56 -10.39
CA VAL A 592 17.28 -4.91 -10.66
C VAL A 592 18.21 -4.34 -9.59
N ILE A 593 18.02 -3.07 -9.20
CA ILE A 593 18.83 -2.45 -8.15
C ILE A 593 18.56 -3.11 -6.79
N MET A 594 17.28 -3.37 -6.45
CA MET A 594 16.91 -4.07 -5.22
C MET A 594 17.52 -5.47 -5.14
N HIS A 595 17.45 -6.24 -6.23
CA HIS A 595 18.03 -7.57 -6.30
C HIS A 595 19.54 -7.55 -6.05
N ALA A 596 20.27 -6.60 -6.66
CA ALA A 596 21.71 -6.43 -6.44
C ALA A 596 22.07 -6.03 -4.99
N LEU A 597 21.20 -5.30 -4.30
CA LEU A 597 21.35 -4.97 -2.87
C LEU A 597 21.10 -6.20 -1.97
N GLU A 598 20.12 -7.03 -2.32
CA GLU A 598 19.70 -8.20 -1.52
C GLU A 598 20.64 -9.41 -1.69
N ASP A 599 21.13 -9.67 -2.92
CA ASP A 599 21.82 -10.90 -3.33
C ASP A 599 23.08 -11.27 -2.54
N ASN A 600 23.58 -10.38 -1.66
CA ASN A 600 24.81 -10.59 -0.89
C ASN A 600 24.67 -10.35 0.62
N THR A 601 23.45 -10.17 1.14
CA THR A 601 23.24 -9.98 2.59
C THR A 601 23.45 -11.27 3.41
N GLU A 602 23.36 -12.45 2.81
CA GLU A 602 23.47 -13.75 3.50
C GLU A 602 24.92 -14.23 3.75
N SER A 603 25.92 -13.63 3.08
CA SER A 603 27.33 -14.06 3.17
C SER A 603 28.16 -13.28 4.21
N GLY A 604 27.54 -12.42 5.02
CA GLY A 604 28.21 -11.63 6.07
C GLY A 604 29.21 -10.59 5.54
N THR A 605 29.35 -10.45 4.23
CA THR A 605 30.27 -9.51 3.57
C THR A 605 29.43 -8.60 2.67
N ARG A 606 29.39 -7.29 2.97
CA ARG A 606 28.58 -6.27 2.27
C ARG A 606 29.08 -6.00 0.83
N CYS A 607 29.02 -7.00 -0.04
CA CYS A 607 29.52 -6.91 -1.41
C CYS A 607 28.49 -6.31 -2.37
N GLY A 608 27.18 -6.50 -2.14
CA GLY A 608 26.10 -5.96 -2.98
C GLY A 608 26.06 -4.43 -3.03
N ASP A 609 26.28 -3.79 -1.89
CA ASP A 609 26.40 -2.33 -1.78
C ASP A 609 27.48 -1.77 -2.71
N TRP A 610 28.60 -2.49 -2.84
CA TRP A 610 29.71 -2.09 -3.69
C TRP A 610 29.36 -2.16 -5.17
N THR A 611 28.66 -3.21 -5.61
CA THR A 611 28.22 -3.38 -7.01
C THR A 611 27.33 -2.23 -7.47
N VAL A 612 26.39 -1.80 -6.62
CA VAL A 612 25.52 -0.64 -6.90
C VAL A 612 26.32 0.66 -6.93
N LEU A 613 27.24 0.87 -5.98
CA LEU A 613 28.10 2.05 -5.96
C LEU A 613 29.04 2.13 -7.17
N GLU A 614 29.61 1.00 -7.58
CA GLU A 614 30.48 0.90 -8.74
C GLU A 614 29.73 1.24 -10.03
N ALA A 615 28.50 0.73 -10.21
CA ALA A 615 27.65 1.10 -11.33
C ALA A 615 27.30 2.60 -11.33
N VAL A 616 26.94 3.16 -10.18
CA VAL A 616 26.66 4.60 -10.01
C VAL A 616 27.87 5.46 -10.41
N TRP A 617 29.07 5.06 -10.00
CA TRP A 617 30.32 5.74 -10.39
C TRP A 617 30.67 5.54 -11.87
N GLY A 618 30.44 4.34 -12.41
CA GLY A 618 30.60 4.01 -13.82
C GLY A 618 29.79 4.93 -14.73
N GLU A 619 28.54 5.20 -14.34
CA GLU A 619 27.65 6.13 -15.05
C GLU A 619 27.93 7.63 -14.77
N HIS A 620 29.01 7.94 -14.05
CA HIS A 620 29.37 9.31 -13.66
C HIS A 620 28.26 10.04 -12.88
N THR A 621 27.47 9.29 -12.11
CA THR A 621 26.40 9.84 -11.28
C THR A 621 26.76 9.78 -9.80
N HIS A 622 26.16 10.67 -9.00
CA HIS A 622 26.35 10.70 -7.55
C HIS A 622 24.99 10.88 -6.86
N GLY A 623 24.81 10.20 -5.73
CA GLY A 623 23.62 10.36 -4.89
C GLY A 623 22.36 9.71 -5.46
N LEU A 624 22.42 8.40 -5.78
CA LEU A 624 21.29 7.60 -6.28
C LEU A 624 20.02 7.76 -5.44
N LEU A 625 20.14 7.86 -4.11
CA LEU A 625 19.00 8.09 -3.22
C LEU A 625 18.24 9.39 -3.53
N ASN A 626 18.92 10.48 -3.89
CA ASN A 626 18.24 11.73 -4.23
C ASN A 626 17.45 11.58 -5.53
N TYR A 627 17.98 10.86 -6.52
CA TYR A 627 17.25 10.56 -7.75
C TYR A 627 16.04 9.67 -7.48
N ALA A 628 16.15 8.66 -6.62
CA ALA A 628 15.01 7.85 -6.21
C ALA A 628 13.91 8.68 -5.52
N ILE A 629 14.30 9.64 -4.66
CA ILE A 629 13.37 10.60 -4.05
C ILE A 629 12.73 11.49 -5.13
N ASP A 630 13.49 11.98 -6.11
CA ASP A 630 12.95 12.78 -7.21
C ASP A 630 11.95 11.98 -8.05
N VAL A 631 12.23 10.70 -8.35
CA VAL A 631 11.27 9.79 -9.02
C VAL A 631 9.98 9.63 -8.20
N LEU A 632 10.09 9.34 -6.90
CA LEU A 632 8.94 9.22 -6.00
C LEU A 632 8.10 10.51 -5.98
N THR A 633 8.73 11.68 -5.87
CA THR A 633 8.00 12.95 -5.85
C THR A 633 7.21 13.19 -7.14
N ARG A 634 7.69 12.73 -8.29
CA ARG A 634 6.95 12.83 -9.56
C ARG A 634 5.78 11.88 -9.64
N ILE A 635 5.99 10.63 -9.24
CA ILE A 635 4.90 9.65 -9.13
C ILE A 635 3.81 10.20 -8.20
N SER A 636 4.22 10.88 -7.12
CA SER A 636 3.28 11.46 -6.16
C SER A 636 2.40 12.56 -6.77
N VAL A 637 2.93 13.35 -7.70
CA VAL A 637 2.17 14.39 -8.40
C VAL A 637 1.11 13.76 -9.31
N GLU A 638 1.45 12.71 -10.06
CA GLU A 638 0.51 12.02 -10.95
C GLU A 638 -0.61 11.29 -10.17
N VAL A 639 -0.26 10.58 -9.09
CA VAL A 639 -1.26 9.91 -8.25
C VAL A 639 -2.20 10.95 -7.61
N LYS A 640 -1.66 12.08 -7.13
CA LYS A 640 -2.46 13.17 -6.54
C LYS A 640 -3.46 13.79 -7.52
N GLN A 641 -3.14 13.85 -8.83
CA GLN A 641 -4.09 14.33 -9.85
C GLN A 641 -5.36 13.45 -9.92
N GLY A 642 -5.23 12.15 -9.66
CA GLY A 642 -6.36 11.21 -9.63
C GLY A 642 -7.31 11.41 -8.45
N PHE A 643 -6.84 12.00 -7.35
CA PHE A 643 -7.61 12.23 -6.10
C PHE A 643 -7.85 13.71 -5.79
N SER A 644 -7.65 14.58 -6.79
CA SER A 644 -7.84 16.03 -6.62
C SER A 644 -9.32 16.37 -6.41
N LEU A 645 -9.60 17.35 -5.54
CA LEU A 645 -10.96 17.86 -5.30
C LEU A 645 -11.58 18.53 -6.55
N THR A 646 -10.75 19.06 -7.45
CA THR A 646 -11.20 19.51 -8.77
C THR A 646 -11.31 18.33 -9.74
N PRO A 647 -12.39 18.22 -10.54
CA PRO A 647 -12.54 17.15 -11.51
C PRO A 647 -11.45 17.26 -12.59
N SER A 648 -10.37 16.50 -12.40
CA SER A 648 -9.35 16.25 -13.40
C SER A 648 -9.83 15.11 -14.31
N PRO A 649 -9.46 15.07 -15.60
CA PRO A 649 -9.58 13.82 -16.36
C PRO A 649 -8.94 12.69 -15.56
N LEU A 650 -9.60 11.53 -15.47
CA LEU A 650 -8.97 10.35 -14.89
C LEU A 650 -7.61 10.14 -15.57
N PRO A 651 -6.56 9.76 -14.80
CA PRO A 651 -5.29 9.41 -15.41
C PRO A 651 -5.54 8.38 -16.50
N THR A 652 -4.97 8.60 -17.68
CA THR A 652 -5.00 7.65 -18.81
C THR A 652 -4.35 6.30 -18.46
N ILE A 653 -3.65 6.26 -17.33
CA ILE A 653 -2.90 5.15 -16.77
C ILE A 653 -3.68 4.59 -15.58
N GLY A 654 -3.78 3.27 -15.48
CA GLY A 654 -4.40 2.62 -14.32
C GLY A 654 -3.70 2.98 -13.01
N LEU A 655 -4.48 3.13 -11.94
CA LEU A 655 -3.97 3.51 -10.62
C LEU A 655 -3.09 2.43 -9.98
N GLU A 656 -3.40 1.14 -10.20
CA GLU A 656 -2.67 0.00 -9.64
C GLU A 656 -1.16 0.00 -10.00
N PRO A 657 -0.73 0.09 -11.27
CA PRO A 657 0.68 0.16 -11.64
C PRO A 657 1.45 1.32 -10.98
N LEU A 658 0.81 2.47 -10.77
CA LEU A 658 1.42 3.62 -10.10
C LEU A 658 1.62 3.36 -8.60
N LEU A 659 0.64 2.75 -7.94
CA LEU A 659 0.75 2.36 -6.54
C LEU A 659 1.82 1.28 -6.33
N LEU A 660 1.91 0.29 -7.21
CA LEU A 660 2.96 -0.74 -7.15
C LEU A 660 4.36 -0.15 -7.36
N LEU A 661 4.54 0.75 -8.34
CA LEU A 661 5.80 1.46 -8.53
C LEU A 661 6.15 2.33 -7.30
N THR A 662 5.16 2.95 -6.67
CA THR A 662 5.35 3.73 -5.44
C THR A 662 5.86 2.83 -4.31
N ASN A 663 5.23 1.67 -4.11
CA ASN A 663 5.65 0.68 -3.11
C ASN A 663 7.11 0.23 -3.34
N GLU A 664 7.44 -0.18 -4.56
CA GLU A 664 8.80 -0.61 -4.95
C GLU A 664 9.83 0.51 -4.76
N SER A 665 9.49 1.75 -5.14
CA SER A 665 10.36 2.92 -4.98
C SER A 665 10.61 3.25 -3.50
N LEU A 666 9.59 3.12 -2.65
CA LEU A 666 9.71 3.32 -1.21
C LEU A 666 10.65 2.27 -0.57
N HIS A 667 10.51 1.00 -0.94
CA HIS A 667 11.43 -0.05 -0.49
C HIS A 667 12.89 0.20 -0.93
N LEU A 668 13.09 0.67 -2.15
CA LEU A 668 14.41 1.07 -2.64
C LEU A 668 14.98 2.24 -1.83
N ILE A 669 14.18 3.27 -1.55
CA ILE A 669 14.58 4.43 -0.75
C ILE A 669 14.98 4.02 0.68
N ALA A 670 14.23 3.11 1.31
CA ALA A 670 14.59 2.56 2.62
C ALA A 670 15.94 1.82 2.59
N SER A 671 16.17 0.99 1.56
CA SER A 671 17.40 0.20 1.43
C SER A 671 18.63 1.07 1.13
N LEU A 672 18.48 2.08 0.28
CA LEU A 672 19.56 3.03 -0.06
C LEU A 672 19.90 4.01 1.06
N HIS A 673 19.03 4.17 2.07
CA HIS A 673 19.27 5.07 3.20
C HIS A 673 20.57 4.71 3.94
N ALA A 674 20.85 3.42 4.11
CA ALA A 674 22.06 2.94 4.80
C ALA A 674 23.36 3.30 4.06
N LEU A 675 23.30 3.55 2.75
CA LEU A 675 24.46 3.70 1.86
C LEU A 675 24.81 5.15 1.53
N SER A 676 23.96 6.12 1.91
CA SER A 676 24.07 7.49 1.41
C SER A 676 23.88 8.54 2.49
N ILE A 677 24.48 9.71 2.27
CA ILE A 677 24.33 10.87 3.14
C ILE A 677 23.15 11.70 2.62
N THR A 678 22.07 11.74 3.40
CA THR A 678 20.85 12.48 3.03
C THR A 678 20.92 13.93 3.50
N THR A 679 20.55 14.87 2.64
CA THR A 679 20.40 16.28 3.03
C THR A 679 19.03 16.54 3.65
N SER A 680 18.91 17.52 4.56
CA SER A 680 17.61 17.92 5.14
C SER A 680 16.60 18.43 4.11
N ARG A 681 17.04 18.79 2.89
CA ARG A 681 16.15 19.15 1.77
C ARG A 681 15.56 17.89 1.14
N ALA A 682 16.37 16.87 0.88
CA ALA A 682 15.91 15.60 0.32
C ALA A 682 14.94 14.89 1.27
N VAL A 683 15.23 14.86 2.57
CA VAL A 683 14.32 14.31 3.59
C VAL A 683 12.98 15.05 3.60
N ARG A 684 13.00 16.39 3.47
CA ARG A 684 11.77 17.21 3.37
C ARG A 684 10.92 16.84 2.15
N MET A 685 11.55 16.68 0.99
CA MET A 685 10.88 16.27 -0.24
C MET A 685 10.28 14.87 -0.12
N LEU A 686 11.05 13.92 0.44
CA LEU A 686 10.59 12.56 0.70
C LEU A 686 9.36 12.54 1.62
N VAL A 687 9.43 13.22 2.77
CA VAL A 687 8.34 13.25 3.76
C VAL A 687 7.07 13.86 3.16
N SER A 688 7.19 14.92 2.34
CA SER A 688 6.05 15.50 1.63
C SER A 688 5.43 14.51 0.64
N GLY A 689 6.26 13.83 -0.16
CA GLY A 689 5.78 12.82 -1.11
C GLY A 689 5.14 11.61 -0.43
N VAL A 690 5.71 11.14 0.69
CA VAL A 690 5.15 10.05 1.50
C VAL A 690 3.81 10.44 2.11
N LEU A 691 3.65 11.66 2.62
CA LEU A 691 2.38 12.15 3.13
C LEU A 691 1.30 12.20 2.02
N ASP A 692 1.67 12.71 0.84
CA ASP A 692 0.78 12.74 -0.33
C ASP A 692 0.34 11.32 -0.71
N MET A 693 1.28 10.37 -0.80
CA MET A 693 0.98 8.98 -1.15
C MET A 693 0.19 8.24 -0.09
N TYR A 694 0.50 8.42 1.19
CA TYR A 694 -0.28 7.82 2.28
C TYR A 694 -1.72 8.32 2.24
N SER A 695 -1.94 9.63 2.03
CA SER A 695 -3.30 10.19 1.94
C SER A 695 -4.06 9.67 0.72
N CYS A 696 -3.41 9.57 -0.44
CA CYS A 696 -4.04 9.02 -1.65
C CYS A 696 -4.35 7.52 -1.51
N ALA A 697 -3.43 6.75 -0.90
CA ALA A 697 -3.62 5.33 -0.65
C ALA A 697 -4.72 5.06 0.38
N ASP A 698 -4.85 5.90 1.41
CA ASP A 698 -5.95 5.83 2.37
C ASP A 698 -7.31 5.99 1.68
N VAL A 699 -7.44 6.99 0.81
CA VAL A 699 -8.64 7.20 -0.02
C VAL A 699 -8.89 6.02 -0.95
N ALA A 700 -7.86 5.56 -1.67
CA ALA A 700 -7.96 4.44 -2.58
C ALA A 700 -8.44 3.16 -1.87
N SER A 701 -7.99 2.92 -0.64
CA SER A 701 -8.36 1.75 0.16
C SER A 701 -9.82 1.76 0.62
N HIS A 702 -10.43 2.94 0.79
CA HIS A 702 -11.82 3.11 1.23
C HIS A 702 -12.82 3.27 0.08
N GLU A 703 -12.44 3.91 -1.02
CA GLU A 703 -13.34 4.23 -2.15
C GLU A 703 -13.34 3.16 -3.26
N SER A 704 -12.28 2.35 -3.38
CA SER A 704 -12.11 1.39 -4.49
C SER A 704 -12.74 0.02 -4.25
N VAL A 705 -13.83 -0.08 -3.47
CA VAL A 705 -14.49 -1.35 -3.06
C VAL A 705 -14.81 -2.31 -4.23
N ALA A 706 -14.86 -1.82 -5.47
CA ALA A 706 -15.09 -2.61 -6.67
C ALA A 706 -13.83 -3.28 -7.29
N ASN A 707 -12.60 -2.89 -6.93
CA ASN A 707 -11.37 -3.46 -7.50
C ASN A 707 -10.36 -3.85 -6.40
N SER A 708 -10.35 -5.14 -6.05
CA SER A 708 -9.51 -5.69 -4.97
C SER A 708 -8.02 -5.39 -5.18
N ALA A 709 -7.53 -5.41 -6.42
CA ALA A 709 -6.10 -5.20 -6.71
C ALA A 709 -5.62 -3.78 -6.37
N VAL A 710 -6.46 -2.76 -6.57
CA VAL A 710 -6.13 -1.37 -6.21
C VAL A 710 -6.12 -1.19 -4.69
N GLN A 711 -7.07 -1.83 -3.99
CA GLN A 711 -7.13 -1.81 -2.53
C GLN A 711 -5.89 -2.48 -1.92
N ASP A 712 -5.50 -3.65 -2.41
CA ASP A 712 -4.30 -4.37 -1.95
C ASP A 712 -3.04 -3.54 -2.19
N ALA A 713 -2.86 -2.99 -3.39
CA ALA A 713 -1.73 -2.12 -3.70
C ALA A 713 -1.70 -0.86 -2.81
N ALA A 714 -2.87 -0.28 -2.50
CA ALA A 714 -2.96 0.88 -1.61
C ALA A 714 -2.57 0.53 -0.16
N LEU A 715 -2.97 -0.65 0.34
CA LEU A 715 -2.56 -1.13 1.65
C LEU A 715 -1.04 -1.34 1.71
N LEU A 716 -0.43 -1.93 0.67
CA LEU A 716 1.04 -2.08 0.60
C LEU A 716 1.76 -0.73 0.66
N VAL A 717 1.28 0.26 -0.11
CA VAL A 717 1.84 1.62 -0.08
C VAL A 717 1.73 2.25 1.32
N LYS A 718 0.60 2.08 2.03
CA LYS A 718 0.46 2.60 3.40
C LYS A 718 1.52 2.04 4.34
N HIS A 719 1.78 0.73 4.26
CA HIS A 719 2.82 0.07 5.07
C HIS A 719 4.23 0.53 4.65
N ALA A 720 4.52 0.60 3.36
CA ALA A 720 5.81 1.07 2.86
C ALA A 720 6.10 2.53 3.24
N CYS A 721 5.09 3.40 3.20
CA CYS A 721 5.17 4.79 3.67
C CYS A 721 5.60 4.88 5.14
N ALA A 722 4.97 4.09 6.02
CA ALA A 722 5.33 4.04 7.43
C ALA A 722 6.77 3.51 7.62
N ASN A 723 7.11 2.40 6.96
CA ASN A 723 8.43 1.76 7.05
C ASN A 723 9.57 2.70 6.64
N VAL A 724 9.42 3.44 5.54
CA VAL A 724 10.42 4.42 5.08
C VAL A 724 10.61 5.54 6.10
N LEU A 725 9.52 6.10 6.64
CA LEU A 725 9.65 7.17 7.64
C LEU A 725 10.30 6.68 8.94
N CYS A 726 9.99 5.45 9.37
CA CYS A 726 10.66 4.82 10.50
C CYS A 726 12.16 4.63 10.21
N ALA A 727 12.54 4.16 9.01
CA ALA A 727 13.95 4.01 8.62
C ALA A 727 14.73 5.32 8.70
N PHE A 728 14.17 6.43 8.19
CA PHE A 728 14.81 7.76 8.24
C PHE A 728 14.77 8.42 9.63
N SER A 729 13.91 7.93 10.52
CA SER A 729 13.82 8.41 11.91
C SER A 729 14.79 7.68 12.85
N ARG A 730 15.19 6.45 12.49
CA ARG A 730 16.14 5.59 13.22
C ARG A 730 17.58 5.86 12.76
N SER A 731 18.21 6.94 13.21
CA SER A 731 19.62 7.21 12.86
C SER A 731 20.60 6.40 13.72
N SER A 732 21.51 5.68 13.08
CA SER A 732 22.66 5.02 13.72
C SER A 732 23.62 6.04 14.36
N GLN A 733 24.30 5.65 15.45
CA GLN A 733 25.06 6.56 16.35
C GLN A 733 26.15 7.43 15.67
N ASP A 734 26.56 7.10 14.44
CA ASP A 734 27.69 7.74 13.74
C ASP A 734 27.30 8.79 12.67
N GLN A 735 26.01 9.06 12.42
CA GLN A 735 25.59 10.12 11.48
C GLN A 735 25.01 11.36 12.20
N PRO A 736 25.23 12.59 11.66
CA PRO A 736 24.88 13.82 12.36
C PRO A 736 23.35 14.04 12.49
N LYS A 737 22.83 13.72 13.68
CA LYS A 737 21.86 14.44 14.55
C LYS A 737 20.52 15.02 14.01
N CYS A 738 20.12 14.88 12.74
CA CYS A 738 18.95 15.64 12.23
C CYS A 738 17.89 14.87 11.41
N GLY A 739 17.88 13.54 11.40
CA GLY A 739 16.87 12.76 10.63
C GLY A 739 15.45 12.92 11.20
N SER A 740 15.24 12.47 12.43
CA SER A 740 13.93 12.48 13.11
C SER A 740 13.34 13.88 13.31
N SER A 741 14.15 14.88 13.65
CA SER A 741 13.66 16.26 13.81
C SER A 741 13.18 16.87 12.49
N VAL A 742 13.87 16.59 11.38
CA VAL A 742 13.44 17.04 10.06
C VAL A 742 12.19 16.29 9.61
N VAL A 743 12.10 14.97 9.84
CA VAL A 743 10.90 14.17 9.50
C VAL A 743 9.66 14.69 10.23
N LEU A 744 9.70 14.74 11.57
CA LEU A 744 8.56 15.18 12.37
C LEU A 744 8.18 16.63 12.08
N ARG A 745 9.17 17.54 11.98
CA ARG A 745 8.91 18.93 11.59
C ARG A 745 8.19 19.03 10.26
N THR A 746 8.63 18.26 9.27
CA THR A 746 8.03 18.29 7.94
C THR A 746 6.63 17.72 7.94
N LEU A 747 6.37 16.63 8.67
CA LEU A 747 5.02 16.07 8.83
C LEU A 747 4.06 17.09 9.45
N PHE A 748 4.50 17.80 10.50
CA PHE A 748 3.69 18.84 11.14
C PHE A 748 3.44 20.05 10.24
N GLU A 749 4.44 20.51 9.49
CA GLU A 749 4.30 21.65 8.58
C GLU A 749 3.47 21.28 7.33
N GLN A 750 3.72 20.14 6.69
CA GLN A 750 3.05 19.71 5.46
C GLN A 750 1.66 19.12 5.70
N GLY A 751 1.40 18.56 6.89
CA GLY A 751 0.07 18.13 7.31
C GLY A 751 -0.95 19.27 7.38
N LEU A 752 -0.46 20.51 7.56
CA LEU A 752 -1.26 21.73 7.58
C LEU A 752 -1.29 22.46 6.22
N HIS A 753 -0.60 21.94 5.20
CA HIS A 753 -0.56 22.54 3.87
C HIS A 753 -1.57 21.86 2.95
N PHE A 754 -2.58 22.60 2.49
CA PHE A 754 -3.72 22.05 1.76
C PHE A 754 -3.77 22.61 0.33
N ASP A 755 -3.23 21.86 -0.62
CA ASP A 755 -3.33 22.17 -2.05
C ASP A 755 -4.18 21.12 -2.77
N ASN A 756 -5.44 21.47 -3.06
CA ASN A 756 -6.39 20.68 -3.88
C ASN A 756 -6.66 19.25 -3.36
N VAL A 757 -6.55 19.03 -2.04
CA VAL A 757 -6.77 17.75 -1.34
C VAL A 757 -7.68 18.01 -0.14
N ASP A 758 -8.42 16.99 0.29
CA ASP A 758 -9.22 17.03 1.52
C ASP A 758 -8.34 17.35 2.74
N PRO A 759 -8.55 18.50 3.41
CA PRO A 759 -7.74 18.92 4.54
C PRO A 759 -7.89 18.02 5.77
N ALA A 760 -9.08 17.46 6.01
CA ALA A 760 -9.33 16.60 7.17
C ALA A 760 -8.59 15.27 7.02
N ARG A 761 -8.70 14.64 5.85
CA ARG A 761 -7.99 13.40 5.52
C ARG A 761 -6.47 13.59 5.52
N ARG A 762 -5.97 14.71 5.00
CA ARG A 762 -4.53 15.01 5.01
C ARG A 762 -4.00 15.18 6.44
N LEU A 763 -4.72 15.91 7.28
CA LEU A 763 -4.36 16.10 8.69
C LEU A 763 -4.34 14.75 9.43
N LEU A 764 -5.37 13.92 9.21
CA LEU A 764 -5.48 12.60 9.82
C LEU A 764 -4.37 11.64 9.33
N SER A 765 -4.03 11.70 8.05
CA SER A 765 -2.90 10.97 7.45
C SER A 765 -1.58 11.34 8.11
N ALA A 766 -1.32 12.64 8.28
CA ALA A 766 -0.14 13.13 8.98
C ALA A 766 -0.11 12.66 10.45
N PHE A 767 -1.26 12.66 11.12
CA PHE A 767 -1.39 12.18 12.50
C PHE A 767 -1.03 10.69 12.63
N TYR A 768 -1.59 9.82 11.79
CA TYR A 768 -1.26 8.39 11.83
C TYR A 768 0.21 8.11 11.55
N LEU A 769 0.81 8.81 10.57
CA LEU A 769 2.24 8.69 10.30
C LEU A 769 3.11 9.18 11.48
N VAL A 770 2.71 10.26 12.15
CA VAL A 770 3.38 10.73 13.38
C VAL A 770 3.31 9.68 14.47
N LEU A 771 2.16 9.04 14.69
CA LEU A 771 2.04 7.97 15.67
C LEU A 771 2.95 6.78 15.33
N GLN A 772 3.02 6.36 14.07
CA GLN A 772 3.91 5.28 13.62
C GLN A 772 5.39 5.60 13.83
N VAL A 773 5.82 6.83 13.52
CA VAL A 773 7.20 7.29 13.78
C VAL A 773 7.51 7.33 15.27
N LEU A 774 6.50 7.56 16.12
CA LEU A 774 6.62 7.55 17.59
C LEU A 774 6.37 6.16 18.20
N ALA A 775 5.88 5.16 17.44
CA ALA A 775 5.48 3.83 17.88
C ALA A 775 6.65 2.85 17.86
N ASP A 776 7.63 3.05 18.74
CA ASP A 776 8.61 2.02 19.08
C ASP A 776 8.50 1.71 20.59
N ASP A 777 8.48 0.43 20.95
CA ASP A 777 8.57 -0.03 22.34
C ASP A 777 9.85 0.54 22.96
N GLY A 778 9.75 1.03 24.20
CA GLY A 778 10.71 1.93 24.85
C GLY A 778 12.17 1.45 25.01
N ASP A 779 12.55 0.33 24.41
CA ASP A 779 13.88 -0.27 24.43
C ASP A 779 14.76 0.07 23.20
N SER A 780 14.19 0.62 22.11
CA SER A 780 14.92 0.87 20.85
C SER A 780 15.30 2.34 20.58
N LEU A 781 14.77 3.30 21.33
CA LEU A 781 15.11 4.73 21.16
C LEU A 781 16.48 5.06 21.79
N PRO A 782 17.38 5.78 21.08
CA PRO A 782 18.65 6.19 21.64
C PRO A 782 18.48 7.05 22.90
N VAL A 783 19.27 6.75 23.94
CA VAL A 783 19.31 7.55 25.18
C VAL A 783 19.59 9.03 24.83
N GLY A 784 18.66 9.92 25.16
CA GLY A 784 18.77 11.36 24.87
C GLY A 784 18.14 11.83 23.54
N TRP A 785 17.36 10.99 22.85
CA TRP A 785 16.59 11.38 21.67
C TRP A 785 15.61 12.55 21.96
N MET A 786 14.80 12.41 23.02
CA MET A 786 13.82 13.42 23.45
C MET A 786 14.41 14.83 23.65
N PRO A 787 15.44 15.03 24.50
CA PRO A 787 16.02 16.36 24.72
C PRO A 787 16.72 16.94 23.48
N THR A 788 17.00 16.14 22.45
CA THR A 788 17.66 16.62 21.21
C THR A 788 16.63 17.01 20.13
N VAL A 789 15.56 16.21 19.98
CA VAL A 789 14.61 16.31 18.87
C VAL A 789 13.46 17.25 19.19
N ILE A 790 12.84 17.11 20.37
CA ILE A 790 11.61 17.84 20.72
C ILE A 790 11.80 19.36 20.72
N PRO A 791 12.89 19.95 21.27
CA PRO A 791 13.08 21.39 21.23
C PRO A 791 13.14 21.98 19.81
N GLN A 792 13.58 21.19 18.82
CA GLN A 792 13.69 21.62 17.42
C GLN A 792 12.33 21.63 16.69
N ILE A 793 11.35 20.87 17.19
CA ILE A 793 10.04 20.67 16.55
C ILE A 793 8.87 21.23 17.38
N LEU A 794 9.14 21.84 18.54
CA LEU A 794 8.11 22.28 19.48
C LEU A 794 7.11 23.26 18.86
N THR A 795 7.57 24.23 18.07
CA THR A 795 6.68 25.20 17.42
C THR A 795 5.76 24.55 16.37
N PRO A 796 6.28 23.78 15.40
CA PRO A 796 5.44 22.97 14.50
C PRO A 796 4.49 22.02 15.24
N LEU A 797 4.95 21.35 16.30
CA LEU A 797 4.15 20.42 17.10
C LEU A 797 2.93 21.14 17.72
N VAL A 798 3.13 22.30 18.35
CA VAL A 798 2.03 23.07 18.97
C VAL A 798 1.04 23.56 17.90
N LEU A 799 1.52 23.97 16.73
CA LEU A 799 0.64 24.39 15.63
C LEU A 799 -0.18 23.22 15.08
N PHE A 800 0.45 22.06 14.87
CA PHE A 800 -0.23 20.86 14.41
C PHE A 800 -1.25 20.36 15.44
N PHE A 801 -0.85 20.27 16.71
CA PHE A 801 -1.69 19.87 17.83
C PHE A 801 -2.98 20.67 17.91
N ARG A 802 -2.94 21.99 17.64
CA ARG A 802 -4.13 22.86 17.67
C ARG A 802 -5.21 22.47 16.68
N HIS A 803 -4.86 21.85 15.55
CA HIS A 803 -5.81 21.50 14.49
C HIS A 803 -6.38 20.08 14.64
N LEU A 804 -5.81 19.25 15.53
CA LEU A 804 -6.30 17.89 15.79
C LEU A 804 -7.63 17.88 16.54
N GLU A 805 -8.44 16.85 16.28
CA GLU A 805 -9.65 16.58 17.06
C GLU A 805 -9.31 16.14 18.50
N PRO A 806 -10.22 16.32 19.47
CA PRO A 806 -9.98 16.00 20.88
C PRO A 806 -9.48 14.57 21.11
N VAL A 807 -10.07 13.57 20.45
CA VAL A 807 -9.66 12.16 20.56
C VAL A 807 -8.21 11.96 20.09
N HIS A 808 -7.84 12.53 18.96
CA HIS A 808 -6.48 12.45 18.41
C HIS A 808 -5.46 13.26 19.25
N LYS A 809 -5.88 14.38 19.85
CA LYS A 809 -5.06 15.15 20.81
C LYS A 809 -4.73 14.32 22.05
N VAL A 810 -5.71 13.62 22.63
CA VAL A 810 -5.52 12.73 23.80
C VAL A 810 -4.50 11.64 23.46
N GLN A 811 -4.70 10.92 22.36
CA GLN A 811 -3.80 9.86 21.91
C GLN A 811 -2.35 10.37 21.71
N LEU A 812 -2.17 11.53 21.08
CA LEU A 812 -0.84 12.11 20.86
C LEU A 812 -0.16 12.47 22.18
N VAL A 813 -0.88 13.10 23.11
CA VAL A 813 -0.34 13.53 24.40
C VAL A 813 0.02 12.33 25.26
N GLN A 814 -0.86 11.33 25.37
CA GLN A 814 -0.57 10.09 26.10
C GLN A 814 0.68 9.40 25.55
N ARG A 815 0.81 9.33 24.21
CA ARG A 815 2.01 8.77 23.59
C ARG A 815 3.26 9.59 23.90
N LEU A 816 3.21 10.92 23.81
CA LEU A 816 4.35 11.79 24.13
C LEU A 816 4.76 11.70 25.61
N VAL A 817 3.80 11.62 26.54
CA VAL A 817 4.05 11.46 27.98
C VAL A 817 4.71 10.11 28.27
N SER A 818 4.21 9.03 27.66
CA SER A 818 4.80 7.68 27.81
C SER A 818 6.26 7.62 27.35
N LEU A 819 6.60 8.39 26.30
CA LEU A 819 7.95 8.48 25.77
C LEU A 819 8.85 9.47 26.54
N ASP A 820 8.29 10.54 27.10
CA ASP A 820 9.03 11.55 27.87
C ASP A 820 9.46 11.04 29.25
N ARG A 821 8.65 10.16 29.88
CA ARG A 821 8.88 9.63 31.25
C ARG A 821 9.21 10.74 32.27
N GLY A 822 8.65 11.93 32.07
CA GLY A 822 8.85 13.11 32.93
C GLY A 822 10.17 13.87 32.76
N VAL A 823 10.95 13.63 31.70
CA VAL A 823 12.26 14.29 31.50
C VAL A 823 12.12 15.75 31.08
N LEU A 824 11.22 16.06 30.15
CA LEU A 824 11.00 17.42 29.63
C LEU A 824 9.70 18.07 30.13
N GLY A 825 8.75 17.28 30.66
CA GLY A 825 7.44 17.76 31.10
C GLY A 825 6.53 18.14 29.93
N LEU A 826 6.55 17.36 28.84
CA LEU A 826 5.82 17.70 27.61
C LEU A 826 4.30 17.69 27.78
N GLY A 827 3.79 16.75 28.59
CA GLY A 827 2.38 16.72 28.96
C GLY A 827 1.94 18.04 29.60
N ASP A 828 2.63 18.44 30.68
CA ASP A 828 2.36 19.68 31.41
C ASP A 828 2.40 20.91 30.50
N PHE A 829 3.40 21.00 29.63
CA PHE A 829 3.55 22.11 28.69
C PHE A 829 2.37 22.21 27.71
N LEU A 830 1.93 21.09 27.12
CA LEU A 830 0.83 21.06 26.16
C LEU A 830 -0.51 21.38 26.83
N VAL A 831 -0.76 20.83 28.02
CA VAL A 831 -1.96 21.13 28.82
C VAL A 831 -2.00 22.61 29.19
N GLN A 832 -0.92 23.17 29.74
CA GLN A 832 -0.86 24.60 30.07
C GLN A 832 -1.03 25.50 28.83
N GLY A 833 -0.50 25.07 27.68
CA GLY A 833 -0.70 25.75 26.40
C GLY A 833 -2.17 25.80 25.98
N GLU A 834 -2.90 24.71 26.15
CA GLU A 834 -4.32 24.63 25.82
C GLU A 834 -5.18 25.42 26.81
N VAL A 835 -4.87 25.39 28.11
CA VAL A 835 -5.52 26.22 29.13
C VAL A 835 -5.37 27.71 28.80
N LYS A 836 -4.16 28.17 28.45
CA LYS A 836 -3.94 29.56 28.02
C LYS A 836 -4.74 29.93 26.77
N ARG A 837 -4.88 29.00 25.82
CA ARG A 837 -5.70 29.18 24.61
C ARG A 837 -7.17 29.34 24.97
N LEU A 838 -7.71 28.47 25.82
CA LEU A 838 -9.09 28.52 26.30
C LEU A 838 -9.40 29.82 27.04
N ALA A 839 -8.50 30.28 27.91
CA ALA A 839 -8.62 31.58 28.58
C ALA A 839 -8.65 32.75 27.58
N GLY A 840 -7.86 32.67 26.50
CA GLY A 840 -7.88 33.65 25.40
C GLY A 840 -9.20 33.64 24.62
N LEU A 841 -9.73 32.45 24.31
CA LEU A 841 -11.00 32.29 23.59
C LEU A 841 -12.19 32.83 24.38
N LEU A 842 -12.23 32.59 25.70
CA LEU A 842 -13.28 33.11 26.57
C LEU A 842 -13.36 34.65 26.54
N LYS A 843 -12.22 35.34 26.40
CA LYS A 843 -12.19 36.81 26.27
C LYS A 843 -12.78 37.32 24.95
N VAL A 844 -12.70 36.54 23.88
CA VAL A 844 -13.15 36.91 22.52
C VAL A 844 -14.54 36.34 22.20
N MET A 845 -15.04 35.42 23.02
CA MET A 845 -16.33 34.73 22.85
C MET A 845 -17.52 35.72 22.73
N ALA A 846 -17.44 36.89 23.35
CA ALA A 846 -18.44 37.96 23.24
C ALA A 846 -18.59 38.51 21.80
N GLU A 847 -17.59 38.35 20.93
CA GLU A 847 -17.54 38.94 19.59
C GLU A 847 -17.78 37.94 18.44
N ARG A 848 -17.51 36.64 18.63
CA ARG A 848 -17.57 35.58 17.58
C ARG A 848 -18.45 34.36 17.90
N GLY A 849 -19.19 34.41 19.01
CA GLY A 849 -20.36 33.58 19.34
C GLY A 849 -20.15 32.07 19.21
N VAL A 850 -20.72 31.48 18.15
CA VAL A 850 -20.97 30.03 18.05
C VAL A 850 -19.70 29.21 17.77
N VAL A 851 -18.80 29.71 16.90
CA VAL A 851 -17.56 28.99 16.57
C VAL A 851 -16.62 28.96 17.78
N THR A 852 -16.50 30.09 18.49
CA THR A 852 -15.71 30.19 19.71
C THR A 852 -16.27 29.32 20.84
N GLN A 853 -17.59 29.23 20.97
CA GLN A 853 -18.24 28.32 21.94
C GLN A 853 -17.93 26.85 21.62
N TRP A 854 -18.01 26.46 20.35
CA TRP A 854 -17.64 25.12 19.92
C TRP A 854 -16.14 24.80 20.16
N GLU A 855 -15.24 25.75 19.88
CA GLU A 855 -13.79 25.59 20.16
C GLU A 855 -13.47 25.46 21.66
N VAL A 856 -14.24 26.14 22.52
CA VAL A 856 -14.13 25.98 23.98
C VAL A 856 -14.67 24.61 24.39
N GLY A 857 -15.79 24.16 23.84
CA GLY A 857 -16.36 22.83 24.07
C GLY A 857 -15.39 21.69 23.74
N THR A 858 -14.75 21.75 22.57
CA THR A 858 -13.75 20.75 22.13
C THR A 858 -12.48 20.77 22.98
N GLY A 859 -12.07 21.93 23.51
CA GLY A 859 -10.95 21.98 24.46
C GLY A 859 -11.29 21.39 25.83
N LEU A 860 -12.53 21.54 26.30
CA LEU A 860 -13.01 20.85 27.51
C LEU A 860 -13.07 19.33 27.29
N GLU A 861 -13.52 18.88 26.11
CA GLU A 861 -13.52 17.46 25.74
C GLU A 861 -12.12 16.85 25.77
N PHE A 862 -11.12 17.57 25.25
CA PHE A 862 -9.73 17.14 25.30
C PHE A 862 -9.21 16.97 26.74
N VAL A 863 -9.46 17.94 27.64
CA VAL A 863 -9.03 17.84 29.05
C VAL A 863 -9.75 16.70 29.76
N ALA A 864 -11.05 16.53 29.51
CA ALA A 864 -11.81 15.41 30.09
C ALA A 864 -11.27 14.06 29.63
N GLY A 865 -10.98 13.89 28.33
CA GLY A 865 -10.45 12.63 27.79
C GLY A 865 -9.03 12.28 28.28
N LEU A 866 -8.24 13.27 28.70
CA LEU A 866 -6.95 13.01 29.37
C LEU A 866 -7.10 12.50 30.80
N MET A 867 -8.23 12.77 31.46
CA MET A 867 -8.52 12.36 32.85
C MET A 867 -9.33 11.06 32.91
N GLU A 868 -9.54 10.38 31.78
CA GLU A 868 -10.20 9.06 31.72
C GLU A 868 -9.17 7.92 31.53
N GLY A 869 -7.86 8.21 31.63
CA GLY A 869 -6.76 7.27 31.36
C GLY A 869 -6.34 6.44 32.58
N GLU A 870 -5.38 5.54 32.39
CA GLU A 870 -4.84 4.70 33.49
C GLU A 870 -3.74 5.41 34.32
N ASP A 871 -3.20 6.55 33.85
CA ASP A 871 -2.07 7.31 34.44
C ASP A 871 -2.40 8.83 34.49
N ASP A 872 -3.32 9.24 35.38
CA ASP A 872 -3.95 10.58 35.32
C ASP A 872 -3.35 11.62 36.29
N ASP A 873 -2.50 11.20 37.23
CA ASP A 873 -1.97 12.05 38.31
C ASP A 873 -1.17 13.26 37.79
N TRP A 874 -0.46 13.08 36.67
CA TRP A 874 0.32 14.16 36.06
C TRP A 874 -0.58 15.23 35.43
N CYS A 875 -1.72 14.85 34.85
CA CYS A 875 -2.66 15.81 34.24
C CYS A 875 -3.33 16.67 35.31
N ILE A 876 -3.71 16.05 36.44
CA ILE A 876 -4.22 16.76 37.61
C ILE A 876 -3.18 17.75 38.15
N ALA A 877 -1.92 17.32 38.30
CA ALA A 877 -0.82 18.19 38.72
C ALA A 877 -0.58 19.37 37.75
N ALA A 878 -0.68 19.14 36.44
CA ALA A 878 -0.54 20.19 35.42
C ALA A 878 -1.66 21.24 35.50
N LEU A 879 -2.90 20.81 35.74
CA LEU A 879 -4.05 21.71 35.92
C LEU A 879 -3.91 22.58 37.18
N HIS A 880 -3.34 22.05 38.27
CA HIS A 880 -3.08 22.83 39.49
C HIS A 880 -2.15 24.02 39.27
N LEU A 881 -1.16 23.87 38.38
CA LEU A 881 -0.18 24.93 38.06
C LEU A 881 -0.70 25.94 37.03
N SER A 882 -1.96 25.81 36.59
CA SER A 882 -2.54 26.57 35.49
C SER A 882 -3.67 27.51 35.95
N GLU A 883 -4.11 28.43 35.08
CA GLU A 883 -5.22 29.36 35.36
C GLU A 883 -6.62 28.71 35.21
N TRP A 884 -6.75 27.38 35.36
CA TRP A 884 -7.98 26.63 35.10
C TRP A 884 -9.19 27.14 35.90
N GLY A 885 -9.01 27.56 37.16
CA GLY A 885 -10.07 28.14 37.99
C GLY A 885 -10.71 29.38 37.37
N THR A 886 -9.94 30.19 36.63
CA THR A 886 -10.46 31.38 35.93
C THR A 886 -11.33 31.01 34.72
N ILE A 887 -11.02 29.89 34.05
CA ILE A 887 -11.77 29.37 32.90
C ILE A 887 -13.11 28.80 33.37
N MET A 888 -13.08 27.97 34.42
CA MET A 888 -14.31 27.44 35.02
C MET A 888 -15.21 28.57 35.51
N THR A 889 -14.65 29.54 36.25
CA THR A 889 -15.41 30.71 36.73
C THR A 889 -15.97 31.53 35.58
N GLY A 890 -15.18 31.80 34.52
CA GLY A 890 -15.64 32.54 33.35
C GLY A 890 -16.75 31.85 32.56
N LEU A 891 -16.71 30.52 32.43
CA LEU A 891 -17.80 29.73 31.84
C LEU A 891 -19.08 29.80 32.69
N LEU A 892 -18.92 29.69 34.00
CA LEU A 892 -20.03 29.78 34.93
C LEU A 892 -20.65 31.20 34.93
N GLU A 893 -19.85 32.25 34.91
CA GLU A 893 -20.35 33.63 34.83
C GLU A 893 -21.06 33.92 33.49
N ALA A 894 -20.64 33.27 32.41
CA ALA A 894 -21.29 33.34 31.10
C ALA A 894 -22.55 32.47 30.97
N ASN A 895 -22.96 31.74 32.03
CA ASN A 895 -24.06 30.76 32.02
C ASN A 895 -23.91 29.68 30.93
N LEU A 896 -22.67 29.25 30.67
CA LEU A 896 -22.34 28.18 29.74
C LEU A 896 -22.00 26.89 30.50
N TYR A 897 -22.55 25.77 30.07
CA TYR A 897 -22.29 24.46 30.64
C TYR A 897 -21.97 23.41 29.57
N SER A 898 -21.15 22.42 29.93
CA SER A 898 -20.81 21.27 29.09
C SER A 898 -20.68 20.03 29.96
N LYS A 899 -21.07 18.86 29.43
CA LYS A 899 -20.88 17.55 30.09
C LYS A 899 -19.43 17.33 30.53
N HIS A 900 -18.47 17.75 29.70
CA HIS A 900 -17.05 17.58 29.96
C HIS A 900 -16.58 18.43 31.14
N LEU A 901 -17.22 19.59 31.39
CA LEU A 901 -16.95 20.41 32.57
C LEU A 901 -17.37 19.69 33.86
N GLY A 902 -18.51 18.99 33.83
CA GLY A 902 -19.00 18.16 34.94
C GLY A 902 -18.05 16.99 35.23
N THR A 903 -17.61 16.28 34.19
CA THR A 903 -16.64 15.17 34.31
C THR A 903 -15.32 15.64 34.93
N ILE A 904 -14.74 16.74 34.44
CA ILE A 904 -13.49 17.31 34.98
C ILE A 904 -13.67 17.73 36.45
N ALA A 905 -14.80 18.36 36.79
CA ALA A 905 -15.09 18.77 38.16
C ALA A 905 -15.21 17.56 39.11
N GLY A 906 -15.79 16.45 38.64
CA GLY A 906 -15.87 15.19 39.38
C GLY A 906 -14.49 14.62 39.69
N TRP A 907 -13.60 14.56 38.69
CA TRP A 907 -12.23 14.08 38.89
C TRP A 907 -11.41 14.97 39.83
N LEU A 908 -11.48 16.30 39.68
CA LEU A 908 -10.78 17.24 40.56
C LEU A 908 -11.28 17.14 42.02
N ALA A 909 -12.57 16.89 42.23
CA ALA A 909 -13.15 16.75 43.57
C ALA A 909 -12.69 15.48 44.31
N GLY A 910 -12.09 14.49 43.61
CA GLY A 910 -11.52 13.28 44.21
C GLY A 910 -10.29 13.56 45.09
N ASN A 911 -9.54 14.64 44.83
CA ASN A 911 -8.34 15.04 45.57
C ASN A 911 -8.40 16.53 45.99
N PRO A 912 -9.27 16.91 46.94
CA PRO A 912 -9.56 18.31 47.24
C PRO A 912 -8.40 19.06 47.90
N GLU A 913 -7.54 18.37 48.66
CA GLU A 913 -6.45 18.97 49.44
C GLU A 913 -5.40 19.67 48.57
N SER A 914 -5.16 19.18 47.35
CA SER A 914 -4.18 19.75 46.41
C SER A 914 -4.68 20.96 45.61
N LEU A 915 -5.98 21.26 45.67
CA LEU A 915 -6.58 22.35 44.90
C LEU A 915 -6.40 23.72 45.59
N GLY A 916 -6.15 24.77 44.80
CA GLY A 916 -6.22 26.15 45.29
C GLY A 916 -7.66 26.58 45.60
N ILE A 917 -7.82 27.55 46.52
CA ILE A 917 -9.14 28.00 47.03
C ILE A 917 -10.10 28.41 45.90
N GLU A 918 -9.64 29.22 44.94
CA GLU A 918 -10.46 29.65 43.80
C GLU A 918 -10.97 28.48 42.96
N LEU A 919 -10.10 27.49 42.70
CA LEU A 919 -10.46 26.31 41.91
C LEU A 919 -11.45 25.40 42.66
N ARG A 920 -11.31 25.25 43.99
CA ARG A 920 -12.27 24.49 44.82
C ARG A 920 -13.68 25.06 44.71
N LEU A 921 -13.82 26.38 44.81
CA LEU A 921 -15.11 27.06 44.69
C LEU A 921 -15.69 26.92 43.28
N SER A 922 -14.86 27.01 42.23
CA SER A 922 -15.30 26.78 40.85
C SER A 922 -15.74 25.33 40.60
N VAL A 923 -15.06 24.34 41.20
CA VAL A 923 -15.42 22.91 41.13
C VAL A 923 -16.76 22.66 41.80
N VAL A 924 -16.97 23.18 43.01
CA VAL A 924 -18.26 23.09 43.72
C VAL A 924 -19.39 23.70 42.90
N ALA A 925 -19.18 24.91 42.35
CA ALA A 925 -20.19 25.57 41.51
C ALA A 925 -20.47 24.79 40.21
N ALA A 926 -19.45 24.19 39.58
CA ALA A 926 -19.63 23.39 38.37
C ALA A 926 -20.39 22.07 38.63
N LEU A 927 -20.13 21.39 39.76
CA LEU A 927 -20.87 20.20 40.18
C LEU A 927 -22.34 20.53 40.49
N LEU A 928 -22.59 21.62 41.21
CA LEU A 928 -23.95 22.09 41.51
C LEU A 928 -24.73 22.43 40.24
N ARG A 929 -24.09 23.05 39.24
CA ARG A 929 -24.73 23.28 37.93
C ARG A 929 -24.96 22.01 37.12
N GLY A 930 -24.08 21.01 37.24
CA GLY A 930 -24.34 19.69 36.66
C GLY A 930 -25.59 19.02 37.22
N VAL A 931 -25.81 19.16 38.54
CA VAL A 931 -27.03 18.71 39.23
C VAL A 931 -28.26 19.50 38.79
N GLN A 932 -28.16 20.83 38.66
CA GLN A 932 -29.24 21.69 38.15
C GLN A 932 -29.71 21.27 36.75
N VAL A 933 -28.75 20.88 35.90
CA VAL A 933 -28.98 20.50 34.50
C VAL A 933 -29.34 19.02 34.35
N GLN A 934 -29.33 18.25 35.45
CA GLN A 934 -29.58 16.80 35.50
C GLN A 934 -28.66 16.01 34.55
N GLU A 935 -27.37 16.35 34.54
CA GLU A 935 -26.40 15.65 33.70
C GLU A 935 -26.16 14.21 34.22
N PRO A 936 -26.34 13.17 33.40
CA PRO A 936 -26.27 11.78 33.85
C PRO A 936 -24.91 11.37 34.46
N SER A 937 -23.79 11.92 33.96
CA SER A 937 -22.46 11.60 34.49
C SER A 937 -22.31 12.10 35.93
N VAL A 938 -22.66 13.37 36.19
CA VAL A 938 -22.60 14.01 37.52
C VAL A 938 -23.64 13.42 38.47
N CYS A 939 -24.85 13.14 37.99
CA CYS A 939 -25.89 12.49 38.79
C CYS A 939 -25.49 11.07 39.24
N SER A 940 -24.64 10.38 38.48
CA SER A 940 -24.10 9.06 38.86
C SER A 940 -22.95 9.12 39.88
N MET A 941 -22.27 10.26 40.03
CA MET A 941 -21.02 10.41 40.79
C MET A 941 -21.17 10.79 42.29
N ASN A 942 -22.34 10.63 42.91
CA ASN A 942 -22.63 11.18 44.25
C ASN A 942 -22.13 12.64 44.42
N ALA A 943 -22.59 13.53 43.53
CA ALA A 943 -22.10 14.90 43.43
C ALA A 943 -22.12 15.67 44.76
N PHE A 944 -23.14 15.49 45.60
CA PHE A 944 -23.20 16.13 46.93
C PHE A 944 -22.15 15.58 47.90
N GLY A 945 -21.79 14.30 47.79
CA GLY A 945 -20.67 13.73 48.53
C GLY A 945 -19.35 14.40 48.17
N LEU A 946 -19.05 14.51 46.86
CA LEU A 946 -17.87 15.21 46.34
C LEU A 946 -17.86 16.71 46.68
N ILE A 947 -19.03 17.36 46.73
CA ILE A 947 -19.13 18.76 47.16
C ILE A 947 -18.80 18.89 48.65
N SER A 948 -19.34 18.00 49.50
CA SER A 948 -19.09 18.04 50.94
C SER A 948 -17.60 17.85 51.26
N THR A 949 -16.91 16.92 50.60
CA THR A 949 -15.47 16.68 50.79
C THR A 949 -14.63 17.89 50.37
N VAL A 950 -14.97 18.57 49.26
CA VAL A 950 -14.27 19.80 48.83
C VAL A 950 -14.52 20.95 49.81
N LEU A 951 -15.75 21.11 50.30
CA LEU A 951 -16.10 22.18 51.25
C LEU A 951 -15.46 21.98 52.62
N GLU A 952 -15.34 20.75 53.12
CA GLU A 952 -14.66 20.41 54.38
C GLU A 952 -13.19 20.86 54.39
N THR A 953 -12.52 20.78 53.23
CA THR A 953 -11.11 21.21 53.11
C THR A 953 -10.94 22.72 52.92
N THR A 954 -12.02 23.49 52.74
CA THR A 954 -11.98 24.94 52.49
C THR A 954 -12.27 25.73 53.76
N ASP A 955 -11.47 26.74 54.10
CA ASP A 955 -11.66 27.56 55.31
C ASP A 955 -12.99 28.34 55.28
N GLU A 956 -13.67 28.44 56.43
CA GLU A 956 -14.99 29.10 56.57
C GLU A 956 -15.03 30.56 56.07
N LYS A 957 -13.89 31.26 56.04
CA LYS A 957 -13.80 32.67 55.62
C LYS A 957 -13.80 32.87 54.10
N ASP A 958 -13.42 31.83 53.36
CA ASP A 958 -13.29 31.88 51.91
C ASP A 958 -14.48 31.23 51.20
N ARG A 959 -15.36 30.56 51.95
CA ARG A 959 -16.66 30.07 51.48
C ARG A 959 -17.56 31.29 51.27
N ASP A 960 -17.74 31.74 50.04
CA ASP A 960 -18.75 32.75 49.66
C ASP A 960 -20.15 32.14 49.82
N PRO A 961 -20.81 32.28 50.98
CA PRO A 961 -21.95 31.45 51.33
C PRO A 961 -23.20 31.90 50.54
N GLU A 962 -23.31 33.18 50.19
CA GLU A 962 -24.43 33.72 49.42
C GLU A 962 -24.44 33.14 47.99
N ARG A 963 -23.30 33.10 47.31
CA ARG A 963 -23.18 32.55 45.95
C ARG A 963 -23.39 31.03 45.93
N LEU A 964 -22.85 30.31 46.92
CA LEU A 964 -22.99 28.86 47.01
C LEU A 964 -24.42 28.44 47.39
N LEU A 965 -25.06 29.13 48.35
CA LEU A 965 -26.46 28.85 48.71
C LEU A 965 -27.42 29.13 47.56
N TRP A 966 -27.10 30.10 46.70
CA TRP A 966 -27.84 30.34 45.47
C TRP A 966 -27.74 29.15 44.50
N GLU A 967 -26.52 28.64 44.24
CA GLU A 967 -26.32 27.47 43.35
C GLU A 967 -26.89 26.17 43.96
N VAL A 968 -26.76 25.98 45.28
CA VAL A 968 -27.32 24.82 46.01
C VAL A 968 -28.84 24.82 45.98
N GLY A 969 -29.49 25.97 46.22
CA GLY A 969 -30.94 26.08 46.18
C GLY A 969 -31.51 25.75 44.80
N HIS A 970 -30.89 26.25 43.74
CA HIS A 970 -31.29 25.90 42.36
C HIS A 970 -31.03 24.42 42.02
N ALA A 971 -29.93 23.82 42.51
CA ALA A 971 -29.63 22.40 42.31
C ALA A 971 -30.65 21.48 42.99
N LEU A 972 -30.97 21.78 44.26
CA LEU A 972 -31.99 21.04 45.02
C LEU A 972 -33.39 21.24 44.42
N GLY A 973 -33.70 22.43 43.90
CA GLY A 973 -34.94 22.68 43.16
C GLY A 973 -35.09 21.75 41.95
N ALA A 974 -34.03 21.64 41.13
CA ALA A 974 -34.02 20.76 39.95
C ALA A 974 -34.13 19.26 40.32
N VAL A 975 -33.52 18.83 41.44
CA VAL A 975 -33.63 17.45 41.93
C VAL A 975 -35.05 17.14 42.40
N VAL A 976 -35.71 18.05 43.12
CA VAL A 976 -37.08 17.85 43.61
C VAL A 976 -38.13 17.88 42.48
N GLU A 977 -37.83 18.57 41.38
CA GLU A 977 -38.67 18.53 40.17
C GLU A 977 -38.60 17.18 39.43
N SER A 978 -37.47 16.47 39.53
CA SER A 978 -37.30 15.11 38.99
C SER A 978 -37.55 14.07 40.09
N ASN A 979 -38.78 13.53 40.14
CA ASN A 979 -39.15 12.51 41.14
C ASN A 979 -38.23 11.28 41.16
N ASP A 980 -37.61 10.92 40.03
CA ASP A 980 -36.70 9.78 39.93
C ASP A 980 -35.35 10.07 40.64
N ASN A 981 -34.81 11.29 40.49
CA ASN A 981 -33.53 11.70 41.08
C ASN A 981 -33.60 11.94 42.60
N LEU A 982 -34.79 12.26 43.11
CA LEU A 982 -35.01 12.43 44.55
C LEU A 982 -34.77 11.12 45.31
N SER A 983 -35.04 9.96 44.69
CA SER A 983 -34.86 8.65 45.32
C SER A 983 -33.40 8.16 45.37
N SER A 984 -32.56 8.65 44.46
CA SER A 984 -31.12 8.33 44.35
C SER A 984 -30.22 9.34 45.07
N LEU A 985 -30.80 10.34 45.76
CA LEU A 985 -30.08 11.43 46.40
C LEU A 985 -29.41 10.96 47.71
N ASP A 986 -28.11 11.17 47.83
CA ASP A 986 -27.39 10.94 49.09
C ASP A 986 -27.76 12.01 50.13
N SER A 987 -28.73 11.64 50.97
CA SER A 987 -29.35 12.52 51.95
C SER A 987 -28.38 12.96 53.06
N GLU A 988 -27.36 12.14 53.37
CA GLU A 988 -26.31 12.48 54.34
C GLU A 988 -25.40 13.59 53.80
N SER A 989 -24.95 13.44 52.57
CA SER A 989 -24.06 14.42 51.91
C SER A 989 -24.75 15.77 51.64
N VAL A 990 -26.05 15.78 51.35
CA VAL A 990 -26.84 17.02 51.22
C VAL A 990 -26.94 17.77 52.56
N VAL A 991 -27.20 17.04 53.65
CA VAL A 991 -27.24 17.60 55.01
C VAL A 991 -25.88 18.16 55.41
N ASN A 992 -24.80 17.44 55.15
CA ASN A 992 -23.43 17.91 55.41
C ASN A 992 -23.10 19.17 54.60
N THR A 993 -23.46 19.20 53.32
CA THR A 993 -23.25 20.38 52.46
C THR A 993 -23.96 21.62 52.98
N LEU A 994 -25.22 21.48 53.43
CA LEU A 994 -26.00 22.59 53.99
C LEU A 994 -25.48 23.06 55.35
N LEU A 995 -25.00 22.14 56.20
CA LEU A 995 -24.39 22.48 57.49
C LEU A 995 -23.06 23.22 57.33
N LEU A 996 -22.26 22.88 56.31
CA LEU A 996 -20.99 23.54 55.99
C LEU A 996 -21.15 24.98 55.46
N LEU A 997 -22.37 25.33 55.01
CA LEU A 997 -22.74 26.64 54.47
C LEU A 997 -23.62 27.46 55.42
N ASP A 998 -23.90 26.95 56.63
CA ASP A 998 -24.71 27.64 57.63
C ASP A 998 -23.96 28.88 58.17
N SER A 999 -24.59 30.05 58.04
CA SER A 999 -24.03 31.31 58.54
C SER A 999 -25.06 32.07 59.40
N PRO A 1000 -24.62 32.75 60.48
CA PRO A 1000 -25.53 33.41 61.43
C PRO A 1000 -26.28 34.63 60.86
N SER A 1001 -25.94 35.07 59.64
CA SER A 1001 -26.66 36.07 58.86
C SER A 1001 -27.56 35.36 57.85
N GLN A 1002 -28.88 35.61 57.91
CA GLN A 1002 -29.95 35.06 57.07
C GLN A 1002 -29.50 34.33 55.79
N SER A 1003 -29.64 33.00 55.79
CA SER A 1003 -29.25 32.11 54.68
C SER A 1003 -30.48 31.75 53.83
N ASP A 1004 -30.77 32.57 52.82
CA ASP A 1004 -31.88 32.31 51.88
C ASP A 1004 -31.46 31.28 50.82
N LEU A 1005 -32.27 30.24 50.62
CA LEU A 1005 -32.08 29.24 49.56
C LEU A 1005 -32.87 29.67 48.32
N HIS A 1006 -32.17 30.22 47.35
CA HIS A 1006 -32.77 30.70 46.11
C HIS A 1006 -33.06 29.54 45.14
N GLY A 1007 -34.22 29.56 44.48
CA GLY A 1007 -34.59 28.60 43.43
C GLY A 1007 -35.53 27.48 43.89
N LEU A 1008 -35.84 27.42 45.19
CA LEU A 1008 -36.81 26.49 45.78
C LEU A 1008 -38.12 27.20 46.12
N THR A 1009 -39.24 26.61 45.72
CA THR A 1009 -40.55 26.99 46.27
C THR A 1009 -40.74 26.39 47.67
N SER A 1010 -41.59 27.01 48.49
CA SER A 1010 -41.91 26.47 49.82
C SER A 1010 -42.51 25.06 49.75
N GLU A 1011 -43.19 24.69 48.66
CA GLU A 1011 -43.71 23.34 48.43
C GLU A 1011 -42.62 22.32 48.11
N GLN A 1012 -41.64 22.69 47.26
CA GLN A 1012 -40.47 21.85 46.95
C GLN A 1012 -39.59 21.63 48.19
N TRP A 1013 -39.43 22.66 49.01
CA TRP A 1013 -38.69 22.57 50.26
C TRP A 1013 -39.33 21.58 51.25
N VAL A 1014 -40.65 21.64 51.42
CA VAL A 1014 -41.38 20.68 52.27
C VAL A 1014 -41.23 19.24 51.74
N LYS A 1015 -41.29 19.04 50.42
CA LYS A 1015 -41.06 17.72 49.80
C LYS A 1015 -39.63 17.20 50.04
N LEU A 1016 -38.62 18.07 49.94
CA LEU A 1016 -37.24 17.70 50.25
C LEU A 1016 -37.06 17.35 51.72
N CYS A 1017 -37.56 18.18 52.64
CA CYS A 1017 -37.46 17.91 54.08
C CYS A 1017 -38.18 16.62 54.49
N THR A 1018 -39.33 16.32 53.90
CA THR A 1018 -40.05 15.06 54.17
C THR A 1018 -39.30 13.84 53.62
N HIS A 1019 -38.62 13.97 52.48
CA HIS A 1019 -37.73 12.93 51.98
C HIS A 1019 -36.54 12.71 52.92
N LEU A 1020 -35.81 13.77 53.29
CA LEU A 1020 -34.67 13.73 54.20
C LEU A 1020 -35.04 13.10 55.56
N GLU A 1021 -36.22 13.40 56.12
CA GLU A 1021 -36.71 12.78 57.36
C GLU A 1021 -36.87 11.26 57.27
N THR A 1022 -37.13 10.73 56.08
CA THR A 1022 -37.34 9.29 55.85
C THR A 1022 -36.06 8.55 55.46
N SER A 1023 -35.07 9.24 54.89
CA SER A 1023 -33.84 8.65 54.33
C SER A 1023 -32.60 8.82 55.22
N LEU A 1024 -32.60 9.74 56.18
CA LEU A 1024 -31.42 10.03 57.02
C LEU A 1024 -31.12 8.96 58.08
N PRO A 1025 -29.84 8.67 58.37
CA PRO A 1025 -29.44 7.80 59.47
C PRO A 1025 -29.74 8.45 60.84
N PRO A 1026 -29.99 7.65 61.89
CA PRO A 1026 -30.43 8.15 63.20
C PRO A 1026 -29.40 9.05 63.92
N SER A 1027 -28.14 9.03 63.49
CA SER A 1027 -27.06 9.91 63.98
C SER A 1027 -27.22 11.37 63.54
N MET A 1028 -27.86 11.64 62.40
CA MET A 1028 -27.96 12.98 61.79
C MET A 1028 -29.34 13.65 61.95
N LEU A 1029 -30.34 12.91 62.43
CA LEU A 1029 -31.68 13.45 62.76
C LEU A 1029 -31.66 14.70 63.67
N PRO A 1030 -30.73 14.87 64.63
CA PRO A 1030 -30.64 16.08 65.46
C PRO A 1030 -30.23 17.35 64.69
N MET A 1031 -29.66 17.23 63.49
CA MET A 1031 -29.21 18.37 62.66
C MET A 1031 -30.31 18.90 61.73
N LEU A 1032 -31.36 18.11 61.51
CA LEU A 1032 -32.51 18.48 60.66
C LEU A 1032 -33.27 19.75 61.11
N PRO A 1033 -33.41 20.07 62.42
CA PRO A 1033 -34.00 21.33 62.87
C PRO A 1033 -33.17 22.57 62.49
N ILE A 1034 -31.84 22.43 62.37
CA ILE A 1034 -30.93 23.50 61.95
C ILE A 1034 -31.16 23.79 60.47
N ILE A 1035 -31.24 22.73 59.66
CA ILE A 1035 -31.52 22.84 58.21
C ILE A 1035 -32.92 23.39 57.94
N LYS A 1036 -33.92 23.06 58.76
CA LYS A 1036 -35.26 23.67 58.66
C LYS A 1036 -35.28 25.19 58.94
N GLY A 1037 -34.18 25.76 59.44
CA GLY A 1037 -33.99 27.19 59.65
C GLY A 1037 -33.75 28.00 58.37
N PHE A 1038 -33.37 27.36 57.25
CA PHE A 1038 -33.18 28.03 55.96
C PHE A 1038 -34.52 28.50 55.36
N HIS A 1039 -34.53 29.65 54.69
CA HIS A 1039 -35.73 30.23 54.08
C HIS A 1039 -35.72 30.05 52.55
N PRO A 1040 -36.64 29.25 51.95
CA PRO A 1040 -36.70 29.08 50.50
C PRO A 1040 -37.26 30.34 49.84
N SER A 1041 -36.57 30.84 48.82
CA SER A 1041 -36.95 32.03 48.06
C SER A 1041 -37.10 31.69 46.57
N PRO A 1042 -38.29 31.89 45.96
CA PRO A 1042 -38.49 31.58 44.55
C PRO A 1042 -37.75 32.58 43.67
N SER A 1043 -36.71 32.12 42.97
CA SER A 1043 -36.01 32.85 41.90
C SER A 1043 -36.25 32.14 40.56
N PRO A 1044 -36.29 32.87 39.43
CA PRO A 1044 -36.36 32.24 38.12
C PRO A 1044 -35.10 31.38 37.90
N PRO A 1045 -35.23 30.18 37.30
CA PRO A 1045 -34.07 29.35 36.99
C PRO A 1045 -33.13 30.11 36.05
N PRO A 1046 -31.81 30.05 36.24
CA PRO A 1046 -30.88 30.63 35.28
C PRO A 1046 -31.07 30.01 33.90
N THR A 1047 -31.05 30.83 32.84
CA THR A 1047 -31.02 30.32 31.48
C THR A 1047 -29.62 29.76 31.18
N ILE A 1048 -29.41 28.49 31.53
CA ILE A 1048 -28.15 27.79 31.24
C ILE A 1048 -28.13 27.42 29.77
N SER A 1049 -27.10 27.86 29.07
CA SER A 1049 -26.85 27.52 27.67
C SER A 1049 -25.80 26.42 27.58
N PHE A 1050 -26.03 25.44 26.72
CA PHE A 1050 -25.08 24.35 26.50
C PHE A 1050 -24.07 24.73 25.44
N LEU A 1051 -22.81 24.36 25.67
CA LEU A 1051 -21.81 24.40 24.61
C LEU A 1051 -22.19 23.37 23.54
N PRO A 1052 -22.22 23.77 22.25
CA PRO A 1052 -22.61 22.87 21.17
C PRO A 1052 -21.57 21.77 20.99
N SER A 1053 -22.00 20.51 20.96
CA SER A 1053 -21.13 19.37 20.61
C SER A 1053 -20.87 19.29 19.11
N THR A 1054 -21.81 19.78 18.30
CA THR A 1054 -21.71 19.80 16.83
C THR A 1054 -21.89 21.22 16.31
N LEU A 1055 -21.01 21.64 15.40
CA LEU A 1055 -21.08 22.95 14.78
C LEU A 1055 -22.08 22.94 13.62
N THR A 1056 -23.27 23.51 13.81
CA THR A 1056 -24.23 23.75 12.73
C THR A 1056 -24.18 25.20 12.29
N LEU A 1057 -23.67 25.47 11.09
CA LEU A 1057 -23.59 26.81 10.52
C LEU A 1057 -24.52 26.92 9.30
N PRO A 1058 -25.30 28.01 9.17
CA PRO A 1058 -26.00 28.28 7.92
C PRO A 1058 -24.97 28.59 6.82
N LEU A 1059 -25.29 28.19 5.59
CA LEU A 1059 -24.38 28.32 4.44
C LEU A 1059 -23.87 29.76 4.23
N TYR A 1060 -24.69 30.76 4.56
CA TYR A 1060 -24.30 32.17 4.46
C TYR A 1060 -23.16 32.54 5.42
N ASP A 1061 -23.22 32.07 6.66
CA ASP A 1061 -22.16 32.33 7.66
C ASP A 1061 -20.88 31.60 7.28
N LEU A 1062 -21.00 30.40 6.70
CA LEU A 1062 -19.89 29.64 6.14
C LEU A 1062 -19.23 30.37 4.97
N ILE A 1063 -20.02 30.97 4.06
CA ILE A 1063 -19.49 31.83 2.99
C ILE A 1063 -18.79 33.07 3.57
N SER A 1064 -19.36 33.69 4.62
CA SER A 1064 -18.74 34.84 5.29
C SER A 1064 -17.42 34.48 5.98
N LEU A 1065 -17.30 33.27 6.52
CA LEU A 1065 -16.08 32.76 7.16
C LEU A 1065 -15.00 32.36 6.13
N LEU A 1066 -15.42 31.89 4.94
CA LEU A 1066 -14.53 31.51 3.85
C LEU A 1066 -14.09 32.70 2.97
N GLN A 1067 -14.71 33.88 3.13
CA GLN A 1067 -14.27 35.07 2.41
C GLN A 1067 -12.90 35.53 2.93
N PRO A 1068 -11.87 35.67 2.06
CA PRO A 1068 -10.58 36.19 2.49
C PRO A 1068 -10.77 37.59 3.07
N PRO A 1069 -10.10 37.91 4.21
CA PRO A 1069 -10.25 39.22 4.83
C PRO A 1069 -9.86 40.31 3.83
N ALA A 1070 -10.75 41.29 3.64
CA ALA A 1070 -10.51 42.40 2.74
C ALA A 1070 -9.18 43.09 3.13
N PRO A 1071 -8.26 43.34 2.18
CA PRO A 1071 -6.98 43.96 2.51
C PRO A 1071 -7.22 45.33 3.15
N LEU A 1072 -6.88 45.45 4.43
CA LEU A 1072 -6.89 46.72 5.15
C LEU A 1072 -5.97 47.70 4.42
N PRO A 1073 -6.41 48.91 4.05
CA PRO A 1073 -5.53 49.91 3.46
C PRO A 1073 -4.48 50.32 4.51
N SER A 1074 -3.25 49.83 4.32
CA SER A 1074 -2.10 50.18 5.15
C SER A 1074 -1.71 51.64 4.93
N THR A 1075 -2.19 52.55 5.78
CA THR A 1075 -1.52 53.85 5.97
C THR A 1075 -0.29 53.64 6.88
N PRO A 1076 0.90 54.16 6.53
CA PRO A 1076 2.09 53.96 7.34
C PRO A 1076 1.94 54.60 8.74
N PRO A 1077 2.39 53.93 9.82
CA PRO A 1077 2.24 54.44 11.17
C PRO A 1077 3.13 55.69 11.42
N PRO A 1078 2.66 56.68 12.20
CA PRO A 1078 3.48 57.82 12.59
C PRO A 1078 4.59 57.37 13.55
N LYS A 1079 5.85 57.65 13.19
CA LYS A 1079 7.05 57.39 14.02
C LYS A 1079 6.88 57.98 15.42
N ARG A 1080 6.63 57.14 16.43
CA ARG A 1080 6.83 57.51 17.84
C ARG A 1080 8.32 57.58 18.12
N LYS A 1081 8.80 58.73 18.59
CA LYS A 1081 10.15 58.92 19.11
C LYS A 1081 10.27 58.16 20.43
N SER A 1082 11.12 57.16 20.51
CA SER A 1082 11.60 56.61 21.78
C SER A 1082 12.69 57.53 22.37
N PRO A 1083 12.69 57.79 23.69
CA PRO A 1083 13.75 58.50 24.36
C PRO A 1083 14.73 57.49 24.98
N SER A 1084 15.82 57.20 24.29
CA SER A 1084 17.04 56.73 24.94
C SER A 1084 18.21 57.20 24.10
N GLN A 1085 18.76 58.33 24.55
CA GLN A 1085 20.05 58.84 24.13
C GLN A 1085 21.08 57.73 24.35
N ASP A 1086 21.88 57.44 23.33
CA ASP A 1086 23.27 57.15 23.59
C ASP A 1086 24.15 58.10 22.78
N VAL A 1087 24.99 58.75 23.55
CA VAL A 1087 25.82 59.90 23.22
C VAL A 1087 27.12 59.35 22.67
N LEU A 1088 27.47 59.72 21.43
CA LEU A 1088 28.84 59.94 20.90
C LEU A 1088 28.86 59.69 19.39
N GLY A 1089 29.08 60.75 18.61
CA GLY A 1089 29.33 60.63 17.17
C GLY A 1089 28.92 61.83 16.31
N LEU A 1090 29.06 63.06 16.83
CA LEU A 1090 29.15 64.26 15.99
C LEU A 1090 30.51 64.29 15.28
N VAL A 1091 30.59 65.06 14.18
CA VAL A 1091 31.73 65.29 13.26
C VAL A 1091 31.61 64.39 12.01
N ALA A 1092 31.45 64.86 10.77
CA ALA A 1092 31.54 66.21 10.22
C ALA A 1092 31.02 66.21 8.76
N ILE A 1093 30.42 67.34 8.37
CA ILE A 1093 30.66 68.07 7.11
C ILE A 1093 30.27 67.34 5.79
N SER A 1094 29.04 67.60 5.34
CA SER A 1094 28.75 67.92 3.92
C SER A 1094 29.45 69.23 3.52
N PRO A 1095 29.79 69.52 2.23
CA PRO A 1095 28.87 70.31 1.37
C PRO A 1095 29.14 70.16 -0.18
N PRO A 1096 28.66 71.05 -1.10
CA PRO A 1096 27.28 71.42 -1.47
C PRO A 1096 27.06 71.63 -3.00
N THR A 1097 25.80 71.82 -3.45
CA THR A 1097 25.28 72.81 -4.47
C THR A 1097 23.92 72.32 -4.99
N ALA A 1098 22.82 73.07 -5.19
CA ALA A 1098 22.42 74.47 -5.01
C ALA A 1098 20.87 74.45 -4.84
N VAL A 1099 20.25 75.04 -3.81
CA VAL A 1099 19.73 76.42 -3.73
C VAL A 1099 18.96 76.89 -4.99
N LEU A 1100 17.62 76.80 -4.99
CA LEU A 1100 16.67 77.93 -5.13
C LEU A 1100 15.19 77.47 -5.22
N ARG A 1101 14.46 77.80 -4.15
CA ARG A 1101 13.01 78.11 -3.92
C ARG A 1101 11.91 77.73 -4.94
N SER A 1102 10.84 77.20 -4.35
CA SER A 1102 9.45 76.88 -4.81
C SER A 1102 8.59 78.10 -5.21
N PRO A 1103 7.40 77.94 -5.86
CA PRO A 1103 6.15 77.60 -5.14
C PRO A 1103 5.14 76.68 -5.89
N ALA A 1104 4.13 76.25 -5.12
CA ALA A 1104 3.01 75.34 -5.40
C ALA A 1104 2.19 75.66 -6.68
N VAL A 1105 1.39 74.76 -7.28
CA VAL A 1105 0.08 74.26 -6.80
C VAL A 1105 -0.49 73.22 -7.81
N THR A 1106 -1.29 72.28 -7.29
CA THR A 1106 -2.33 71.42 -7.93
C THR A 1106 -1.96 70.29 -8.90
N GLY A 1107 -2.50 69.10 -8.61
CA GLY A 1107 -2.79 68.10 -9.64
C GLY A 1107 -2.97 66.70 -9.07
N LEU A 1108 -4.22 66.32 -8.76
CA LEU A 1108 -4.68 64.94 -8.58
C LEU A 1108 -3.97 63.97 -9.56
N THR A 1109 -3.37 62.89 -9.06
CA THR A 1109 -3.19 61.68 -9.86
C THR A 1109 -3.11 60.43 -8.99
N LYS A 1110 -3.90 59.44 -9.40
CA LYS A 1110 -3.98 58.07 -8.91
C LYS A 1110 -2.61 57.39 -9.02
N THR A 1111 -2.13 56.77 -7.95
CA THR A 1111 -0.97 55.87 -7.99
C THR A 1111 -1.44 54.42 -8.16
N TYR A 1112 -1.13 53.85 -9.31
CA TYR A 1112 -1.20 52.42 -9.61
C TYR A 1112 0.06 51.73 -9.05
N THR A 1113 -0.11 50.58 -8.40
CA THR A 1113 0.98 49.74 -7.91
C THR A 1113 1.15 48.48 -8.77
N ARG A 1114 2.34 48.38 -9.41
CA ARG A 1114 3.08 47.18 -9.87
C ARG A 1114 2.44 46.22 -10.90
N ASN A 1115 3.11 46.21 -12.07
CA ASN A 1115 3.30 45.13 -13.06
C ASN A 1115 2.37 44.93 -14.26
N ASP A 1116 1.58 45.93 -14.66
CA ASP A 1116 0.78 45.89 -15.91
C ASP A 1116 1.55 46.18 -17.23
N PHE A 1117 2.88 46.39 -17.21
CA PHE A 1117 3.62 46.81 -18.40
C PHE A 1117 4.43 45.72 -19.12
N ARG A 1118 4.39 44.46 -18.66
CA ARG A 1118 5.11 43.37 -19.34
C ARG A 1118 4.23 42.34 -20.07
N GLU A 1119 2.93 42.30 -19.83
CA GLU A 1119 2.03 41.31 -20.47
C GLU A 1119 1.26 41.84 -21.70
N LEU A 1120 1.31 43.14 -21.99
CA LEU A 1120 0.58 43.74 -23.12
C LEU A 1120 1.36 43.81 -24.45
N ARG A 1121 2.46 43.06 -24.62
CA ARG A 1121 3.25 43.06 -25.87
C ARG A 1121 3.60 41.70 -26.47
N GLN A 1122 3.05 40.58 -25.97
CA GLN A 1122 3.36 39.26 -26.54
C GLN A 1122 2.14 38.34 -26.69
N LEU A 1123 1.02 38.86 -27.21
CA LEU A 1123 -0.06 38.02 -27.76
C LEU A 1123 -0.03 38.06 -29.29
N PRO A 1124 0.40 36.99 -29.97
CA PRO A 1124 0.35 36.88 -31.42
C PRO A 1124 -0.99 36.26 -31.85
N SER A 1125 -2.03 37.09 -32.00
CA SER A 1125 -3.27 36.67 -32.65
C SER A 1125 -3.97 37.82 -33.37
N ALA A 1126 -3.35 38.35 -34.43
CA ALA A 1126 -4.03 38.90 -35.60
C ALA A 1126 -3.02 39.29 -36.70
N ARG A 1127 -2.87 38.42 -37.71
CA ARG A 1127 -2.66 38.70 -39.16
C ARG A 1127 -1.57 39.74 -39.52
N GLN A 1128 -0.56 39.48 -40.35
CA GLN A 1128 -0.54 38.82 -41.67
C GLN A 1128 0.89 38.99 -42.22
N ASN A 1129 1.41 37.98 -42.94
CA ASN A 1129 2.40 38.04 -44.03
C ASN A 1129 3.56 39.07 -43.95
N THR A 1130 4.81 38.59 -43.86
CA THR A 1130 5.74 38.47 -45.02
C THR A 1130 7.15 38.03 -44.58
N SER A 1131 7.56 36.86 -45.10
CA SER A 1131 8.88 36.51 -45.65
C SER A 1131 10.20 36.76 -44.88
N ARG A 1132 10.93 35.65 -44.68
CA ARG A 1132 12.41 35.42 -44.66
C ARG A 1132 13.10 35.21 -43.30
N LEU A 1133 13.73 34.03 -43.19
CA LEU A 1133 14.89 33.63 -42.36
C LEU A 1133 16.21 34.05 -43.05
N PRO A 1134 17.43 33.75 -42.53
CA PRO A 1134 17.95 33.46 -41.16
C PRO A 1134 19.25 34.28 -40.85
N SER A 1135 19.92 34.08 -39.69
CA SER A 1135 21.41 33.97 -39.59
C SER A 1135 21.94 33.89 -38.14
N MET A 1136 22.88 32.96 -37.95
CA MET A 1136 23.80 32.70 -36.83
C MET A 1136 24.79 33.85 -36.50
N HIS A 1137 25.28 33.87 -35.25
CA HIS A 1137 26.69 33.68 -34.83
C HIS A 1137 26.80 33.90 -33.30
N VAL A 1138 27.17 32.87 -32.50
CA VAL A 1138 28.51 32.35 -32.13
C VAL A 1138 29.02 32.93 -30.81
N ASP A 1139 29.14 32.03 -29.83
CA ASP A 1139 30.20 31.79 -28.82
C ASP A 1139 30.83 33.02 -28.10
N ASP A 1140 31.25 33.01 -26.83
CA ASP A 1140 32.12 32.02 -26.19
C ASP A 1140 32.54 32.50 -24.76
N PHE A 1141 33.05 31.57 -23.93
CA PHE A 1141 33.85 31.69 -22.66
C PHE A 1141 33.22 31.81 -21.25
N LEU A 1142 33.24 30.66 -20.53
CA LEU A 1142 34.05 30.29 -19.33
C LEU A 1142 34.60 31.37 -18.36
N GLN A 1143 34.31 31.21 -17.05
CA GLN A 1143 35.24 30.97 -15.91
C GLN A 1143 34.48 31.09 -14.56
N VAL A 1144 34.35 30.01 -13.76
CA VAL A 1144 35.19 29.57 -12.62
C VAL A 1144 35.12 30.44 -11.35
N GLU A 1145 34.41 29.86 -10.37
CA GLU A 1145 34.63 29.76 -8.91
C GLU A 1145 34.75 30.96 -7.92
N MET A 1146 34.14 30.68 -6.75
CA MET A 1146 34.32 31.20 -5.39
C MET A 1146 33.80 32.58 -5.02
N SER A 1147 32.73 32.63 -4.22
CA SER A 1147 32.77 33.19 -2.85
C SER A 1147 31.40 33.19 -2.14
N SER A 1148 31.40 32.60 -0.94
CA SER A 1148 30.62 32.93 0.27
C SER A 1148 29.18 33.45 0.17
N SER A 1149 28.27 32.63 0.71
CA SER A 1149 26.90 32.96 1.10
C SER A 1149 26.81 34.14 2.07
N PRO A 1150 25.88 35.10 1.91
CA PRO A 1150 25.50 35.98 2.99
C PRO A 1150 24.52 35.26 3.94
N LEU A 1151 24.85 35.27 5.22
CA LEU A 1151 23.97 34.96 6.34
C LEU A 1151 22.71 35.83 6.27
N VAL A 1152 21.56 35.20 6.04
CA VAL A 1152 20.25 35.80 6.30
C VAL A 1152 19.91 35.53 7.76
N GLN A 1153 20.03 36.54 8.60
CA GLN A 1153 19.44 36.53 9.95
C GLN A 1153 17.91 36.53 9.82
N PRO A 1154 17.18 35.71 10.60
CA PRO A 1154 15.73 35.79 10.65
C PRO A 1154 15.31 37.06 11.41
N ILE A 1155 14.57 37.92 10.71
CA ILE A 1155 13.81 39.02 11.31
C ILE A 1155 12.64 38.40 12.06
N ALA A 1156 12.52 38.71 13.37
CA ALA A 1156 11.38 38.30 14.18
C ALA A 1156 10.06 38.85 13.61
N PRO A 1157 9.00 38.04 13.45
CA PRO A 1157 7.69 38.57 13.13
C PRO A 1157 7.11 39.21 14.39
N SER A 1158 7.06 40.53 14.38
CA SER A 1158 6.29 41.32 15.34
C SER A 1158 4.80 41.22 15.01
N GLY A 1159 4.01 40.69 15.94
CA GLY A 1159 2.56 40.95 16.06
C GLY A 1159 1.67 39.81 15.60
N ASP A 1160 1.09 39.10 16.57
CA ASP A 1160 -0.07 38.23 16.42
C ASP A 1160 -1.22 38.95 15.70
N MET A 1161 -1.57 38.48 14.51
CA MET A 1161 -2.87 38.73 13.87
C MET A 1161 -3.48 37.36 13.57
N LEU A 1162 -4.49 37.01 14.37
CA LEU A 1162 -5.28 35.78 14.33
C LEU A 1162 -6.02 35.63 12.98
N ASN A 1163 -5.43 34.91 12.04
CA ASN A 1163 -6.15 34.32 10.91
C ASN A 1163 -6.49 32.86 11.27
N HIS A 1164 -7.68 32.67 11.86
CA HIS A 1164 -8.24 31.35 12.12
C HIS A 1164 -9.34 31.05 11.10
N SER A 1165 -9.11 30.05 10.26
CA SER A 1165 -10.18 29.32 9.56
C SER A 1165 -10.70 28.22 10.49
N PRO A 1166 -12.02 28.02 10.63
CA PRO A 1166 -12.57 26.95 11.47
C PRO A 1166 -12.24 25.57 10.89
N SER A 1167 -12.07 24.58 11.77
CA SER A 1167 -11.98 23.16 11.40
C SER A 1167 -13.32 22.68 10.86
N PHE A 1168 -13.34 22.25 9.59
CA PHE A 1168 -14.52 21.66 8.96
C PHE A 1168 -14.64 20.18 9.32
N ASN A 1169 -15.81 19.78 9.83
CA ASN A 1169 -16.15 18.38 10.05
C ASN A 1169 -17.48 18.08 9.36
N MET A 1170 -17.49 17.14 8.41
CA MET A 1170 -18.73 16.57 7.85
C MET A 1170 -18.97 15.23 8.56
N GLY A 1171 -20.05 15.17 9.35
CA GLY A 1171 -20.39 13.97 10.11
C GLY A 1171 -20.62 12.76 9.21
N LYS A 1172 -20.06 11.61 9.62
CA LYS A 1172 -20.40 10.29 9.08
C LYS A 1172 -21.86 9.98 9.40
N GLU A 1173 -22.66 9.68 8.38
CA GLU A 1173 -23.93 8.99 8.56
C GLU A 1173 -23.63 7.58 9.09
N ASN A 1174 -24.11 7.30 10.31
CA ASN A 1174 -24.36 5.94 10.76
C ASN A 1174 -25.54 5.40 9.92
N GLY A 1175 -25.26 4.50 8.99
CA GLY A 1175 -26.26 3.83 8.18
C GLY A 1175 -25.82 2.42 7.85
N TYR A 1176 -26.54 1.45 8.42
CA TYR A 1176 -26.53 0.04 8.05
C TYR A 1176 -26.75 -0.16 6.53
N ILE A 1177 -26.19 -1.28 6.04
CA ILE A 1177 -26.24 -1.90 4.69
C ILE A 1177 -25.07 -1.55 3.78
#